data_AF-A0A3D3TDN5-F1
#
_entry.id   AF-A0A3D3TDN5-F1
#
_cell.length_a   1.000
_cell.length_b   1.000
_cell.length_c   1.000
_cell.angle_alpha   90.00
_cell.angle_beta   90.00
_cell.angle_gamma   90.00
#
_symmetry.space_group_name_H-M   'P 1'
#
loop_
_entity.id
_entity.type
_entity.pdbx_description
1 polymer ?
#
loop_
_entity_poly.entity_id
_entity_poly.type
_entity_poly.pdbx_seq_one_letter_code
_entity_poly.pdbx_strand_id
1 'polypeptide(L)'
;MRKYLLISLLGLFSSSLFTACSDDDDPVTPPSKGEVQIQEVVKELEKIVDVKDFTALLKSSTASLNIEDDKLTVIAVKSFNPLKSTAESSKPELQVLKRHIIKGTHDLSALTGNETELKSIANDILYVTKSDGKVLINGIPLNSAVPVKAGDSYIYISDETIPDAKDITQYKNKITIKVLECNETWSAENNVEATASSQAIVTFYNKKNNEYVFLERVQSDDEGEAVLNHNYSGELYYAVAKDDKKFIYGGYIPVGVFTSQSQIDSYPEYRTNSGLDFVSPGSIKIQDINGDGIIDEQDKVDLEYFSVEENDEIIVYLVSPAPLYADDFIKLEDVPKINDTLDEIFAGFFQAGYVMDYDLTKPNVSFPNISEYIYRSPTWENGYKYINLLLNITDRLEMPNYPKYIISEWNKTSGKHWEQFAYVYSVLVSYYGDVPLITKKMDVGEAIDIHRSPHKEVMQFIESIADKSTSDLVIKSMLARYYMNNKDVTKAYNYLKEIVNSGQYSLLPAKDVFNNQSNNAVILGGYPYTANIDFGKGEYAHLIRYSEIILSFAECAIEIGNQNEAVEYLNSYYSSQGMPAYSGEMSTDKIKEAVRTTIKNDMSNEGINFMLINRWDILLQELGVHGAQSYNKLLPIPLSEVNYNPNINQNPGY
;
A
#
# COMPACT_ATOMS: atom_id res chain seq x y z
N MET A 1 -84.56 58.80 43.20
CA MET A 1 -85.53 59.90 43.04
C MET A 1 -86.36 59.67 41.78
N ARG A 2 -87.69 59.53 41.95
CA ARG A 2 -88.81 60.00 41.10
C ARG A 2 -88.55 60.19 39.58
N LYS A 3 -89.14 59.39 38.67
CA LYS A 3 -90.53 59.41 38.09
C LYS A 3 -90.97 60.74 37.45
N TYR A 4 -91.72 60.56 36.34
CA TYR A 4 -92.60 61.46 35.55
C TYR A 4 -91.98 61.97 34.22
N LEU A 5 -92.42 61.62 33.01
CA LEU A 5 -93.74 61.34 32.37
C LEU A 5 -94.46 62.62 31.88
N LEU A 6 -95.07 62.50 30.70
CA LEU A 6 -95.95 63.40 29.91
C LEU A 6 -95.28 64.26 28.83
N ILE A 7 -95.83 64.48 27.62
CA ILE A 7 -96.86 63.90 26.72
C ILE A 7 -97.18 65.04 25.71
N SER A 8 -97.62 64.67 24.50
CA SER A 8 -98.39 65.46 23.50
C SER A 8 -97.61 66.21 22.42
N LEU A 9 -98.06 66.31 21.16
CA LEU A 9 -99.39 66.05 20.60
C LEU A 9 -99.34 65.70 19.09
N LEU A 10 -100.26 64.82 18.71
CA LEU A 10 -100.72 64.35 17.38
C LEU A 10 -100.95 65.40 16.27
N GLY A 11 -100.89 64.92 15.02
CA GLY A 11 -102.00 65.14 14.08
C GLY A 11 -101.69 65.06 12.57
N LEU A 12 -101.94 63.90 11.92
CA LEU A 12 -102.87 63.75 10.77
C LEU A 12 -102.87 62.31 10.19
N PHE A 13 -103.99 61.64 10.44
CA PHE A 13 -104.59 60.43 9.83
C PHE A 13 -104.91 60.64 8.33
N SER A 14 -105.22 59.68 7.45
CA SER A 14 -105.11 58.21 7.34
C SER A 14 -105.93 57.83 6.09
N SER A 15 -105.51 56.82 5.33
CA SER A 15 -106.44 56.00 4.53
C SER A 15 -106.08 54.54 4.78
N SER A 16 -107.03 53.82 5.39
CA SER A 16 -106.91 52.45 5.87
C SER A 16 -107.90 51.55 5.15
N LEU A 17 -107.49 50.31 4.87
CA LEU A 17 -108.34 49.11 4.87
C LEU A 17 -107.44 47.90 5.23
N PHE A 18 -107.60 47.42 6.48
CA PHE A 18 -107.56 46.06 7.10
C PHE A 18 -106.71 44.93 6.44
N THR A 19 -106.07 43.95 7.10
CA THR A 19 -105.85 43.41 8.48
C THR A 19 -104.86 42.23 8.25
N ALA A 20 -103.85 41.89 9.06
CA ALA A 20 -103.89 41.38 10.43
C ALA A 20 -102.44 41.26 10.98
N CYS A 21 -102.30 41.27 12.30
CA CYS A 21 -101.05 41.16 13.06
C CYS A 21 -100.24 39.88 12.79
N SER A 22 -98.91 39.98 12.81
CA SER A 22 -98.08 39.33 13.84
C SER A 22 -96.63 39.85 13.79
N ASP A 23 -96.01 39.92 14.97
CA ASP A 23 -94.60 40.18 15.21
C ASP A 23 -93.69 39.24 14.41
N ASP A 24 -92.56 39.73 13.90
CA ASP A 24 -91.46 38.88 13.42
C ASP A 24 -90.15 39.33 14.07
N ASP A 25 -89.80 38.62 15.14
CA ASP A 25 -88.42 38.41 15.58
C ASP A 25 -87.65 37.75 14.42
N ASP A 26 -86.55 38.36 13.97
CA ASP A 26 -85.67 37.74 12.97
C ASP A 26 -85.19 36.36 13.50
N PRO A 27 -85.40 35.26 12.75
CA PRO A 27 -85.12 33.92 13.26
C PRO A 27 -83.61 33.70 13.43
N VAL A 28 -83.18 33.43 14.66
CA VAL A 28 -81.86 32.86 14.95
C VAL A 28 -81.82 31.48 14.29
N THR A 29 -81.14 31.34 13.16
CA THR A 29 -80.88 30.02 12.57
C THR A 29 -80.15 29.16 13.60
N PRO A 30 -80.64 27.95 13.93
CA PRO A 30 -79.96 27.06 14.85
C PRO A 30 -78.56 26.74 14.31
N PRO A 31 -77.54 26.66 15.18
CA PRO A 31 -76.17 26.44 14.74
C PRO A 31 -76.06 25.13 13.97
N SER A 32 -75.25 25.12 12.91
CA SER A 32 -74.95 23.90 12.15
C SER A 32 -74.29 22.87 13.06
N LYS A 33 -74.31 21.59 12.66
CA LYS A 33 -73.63 20.55 13.43
C LYS A 33 -72.12 20.82 13.57
N GLY A 34 -71.51 21.42 12.54
CA GLY A 34 -70.11 21.83 12.58
C GLY A 34 -69.86 23.00 13.52
N GLU A 35 -70.78 23.97 13.62
CA GLU A 35 -70.67 25.07 14.58
C GLU A 35 -70.77 24.58 16.02
N VAL A 36 -71.68 23.63 16.31
CA VAL A 36 -71.76 22.97 17.62
C VAL A 36 -70.46 22.23 17.94
N GLN A 37 -69.89 21.53 16.95
CA GLN A 37 -68.66 20.79 17.15
C GLN A 37 -67.43 21.71 17.34
N ILE A 38 -67.37 22.86 16.67
CA ILE A 38 -66.34 23.89 16.90
C ILE A 38 -66.42 24.42 18.34
N GLN A 39 -67.61 24.56 18.93
CA GLN A 39 -67.74 24.99 20.33
C GLN A 39 -67.09 24.00 21.31
N GLU A 40 -67.23 22.69 21.09
CA GLU A 40 -66.52 21.67 21.88
C GLU A 40 -65.00 21.74 21.68
N VAL A 41 -64.54 21.98 20.44
CA VAL A 41 -63.11 22.20 20.16
C VAL A 41 -62.59 23.43 20.90
N VAL A 42 -63.28 24.57 20.82
CA VAL A 42 -62.90 25.82 21.49
C VAL A 42 -62.82 25.65 23.00
N LYS A 43 -63.76 24.92 23.61
CA LYS A 43 -63.77 24.63 25.05
C LYS A 43 -62.53 23.86 25.51
N GLU A 44 -62.02 22.93 24.71
CA GLU A 44 -60.77 22.24 25.00
C GLU A 44 -59.54 23.12 24.73
N LEU A 45 -59.56 23.90 23.64
CA LEU A 45 -58.48 24.85 23.31
C LEU A 45 -58.33 25.97 24.35
N GLU A 46 -59.41 26.45 24.96
CA GLU A 46 -59.39 27.47 26.03
C GLU A 46 -58.60 27.01 27.28
N LYS A 47 -58.35 25.70 27.44
CA LYS A 47 -57.51 25.15 28.51
C LYS A 47 -56.02 25.22 28.19
N ILE A 48 -55.65 25.53 26.95
CA ILE A 48 -54.28 25.51 26.44
C ILE A 48 -53.82 26.96 26.22
N VAL A 49 -53.03 27.48 27.16
CA VAL A 49 -52.63 28.90 27.19
C VAL A 49 -51.89 29.33 25.92
N ASP A 50 -51.07 28.45 25.36
CA ASP A 50 -50.16 28.79 24.25
C ASP A 50 -50.89 29.01 22.92
N VAL A 51 -52.13 28.54 22.75
CA VAL A 51 -52.89 28.65 21.48
C VAL A 51 -54.05 29.66 21.58
N LYS A 52 -53.99 30.58 22.55
CA LYS A 52 -55.07 31.53 22.86
C LYS A 52 -55.50 32.41 21.68
N ASP A 53 -54.54 32.84 20.85
CA ASP A 53 -54.80 33.75 19.73
C ASP A 53 -55.50 33.00 18.59
N PHE A 54 -55.06 31.78 18.29
CA PHE A 54 -55.75 30.85 17.38
C PHE A 54 -57.18 30.55 17.87
N THR A 55 -57.33 30.31 19.17
CA THR A 55 -58.62 29.99 19.80
C THR A 55 -59.60 31.17 19.71
N ALA A 56 -59.14 32.38 19.99
CA ALA A 56 -59.96 33.59 19.88
C ALA A 56 -60.42 33.85 18.44
N LEU A 57 -59.54 33.61 17.46
CA LEU A 57 -59.89 33.73 16.04
C LEU A 57 -60.88 32.65 15.60
N LEU A 58 -60.68 31.39 16.01
CA LEU A 58 -61.59 30.27 15.72
C LEU A 58 -63.00 30.55 16.26
N LYS A 59 -63.08 31.03 17.50
CA LYS A 59 -64.33 31.37 18.19
C LYS A 59 -65.07 32.53 17.53
N SER A 60 -64.36 33.61 17.20
CA SER A 60 -64.97 34.79 16.56
C SER A 60 -65.37 34.55 15.10
N SER A 61 -64.73 33.58 14.44
CA SER A 61 -64.95 33.28 13.02
C SER A 61 -65.84 32.08 12.75
N THR A 62 -66.33 31.38 13.78
CA THR A 62 -67.04 30.09 13.66
C THR A 62 -68.16 30.11 12.61
N ALA A 63 -69.05 31.11 12.66
CA ALA A 63 -70.15 31.24 11.71
C ALA A 63 -69.72 31.56 10.26
N SER A 64 -68.51 32.09 10.07
CA SER A 64 -67.95 32.38 8.73
C SER A 64 -67.17 31.20 8.12
N LEU A 65 -67.00 30.10 8.86
CA LEU A 65 -66.31 28.91 8.38
C LEU A 65 -67.20 28.02 7.50
N ASN A 66 -68.54 28.12 7.63
CA ASN A 66 -69.54 27.33 6.90
C ASN A 66 -69.26 25.81 6.95
N ILE A 67 -69.05 25.27 8.16
CA ILE A 67 -68.75 23.86 8.37
C ILE A 67 -70.05 23.12 8.70
N GLU A 68 -70.38 22.08 7.93
CA GLU A 68 -71.56 21.24 8.17
C GLU A 68 -71.21 19.91 8.86
N ASP A 69 -69.93 19.52 8.82
CA ASP A 69 -69.43 18.25 9.33
C ASP A 69 -69.41 18.23 10.86
N ASP A 70 -69.95 17.17 11.47
CA ASP A 70 -70.02 16.98 12.93
C ASP A 70 -68.75 16.36 13.54
N LYS A 71 -67.70 16.18 12.72
CA LYS A 71 -66.40 15.63 13.10
C LYS A 71 -65.29 16.39 12.40
N LEU A 72 -64.28 16.82 13.15
CA LEU A 72 -63.19 17.65 12.66
C LEU A 72 -61.85 17.20 13.22
N THR A 73 -60.78 17.56 12.51
CA THR A 73 -59.40 17.53 13.02
C THR A 73 -58.84 18.93 12.90
N VAL A 74 -58.46 19.52 14.03
CA VAL A 74 -58.02 20.92 14.13
C VAL A 74 -56.56 20.96 14.55
N ILE A 75 -55.72 21.62 13.76
CA ILE A 75 -54.30 21.86 14.05
C ILE A 75 -54.21 23.25 14.68
N ALA A 76 -54.23 23.33 16.00
CA ALA A 76 -54.10 24.57 16.72
C ALA A 76 -52.63 25.02 16.75
N VAL A 77 -52.40 26.33 16.62
CA VAL A 77 -51.06 26.89 16.47
C VAL A 77 -50.75 27.79 17.65
N LYS A 78 -49.53 27.67 18.20
CA LYS A 78 -49.07 28.57 19.26
C LYS A 78 -48.78 29.98 18.75
N SER A 79 -48.01 30.08 17.66
CA SER A 79 -47.70 31.36 16.99
C SER A 79 -48.50 31.51 15.69
N PHE A 80 -49.74 31.96 15.80
CA PHE A 80 -50.59 32.17 14.62
C PHE A 80 -50.13 33.40 13.83
N ASN A 81 -49.72 33.21 12.57
CA ASN A 81 -49.28 34.28 11.68
C ASN A 81 -50.04 34.24 10.33
N PRO A 82 -50.96 35.19 10.10
CA PRO A 82 -51.78 35.20 8.89
C PRO A 82 -51.07 35.74 7.63
N LEU A 83 -49.82 36.22 7.74
CA LEU A 83 -49.13 37.00 6.68
C LEU A 83 -48.59 36.20 5.47
N LYS A 84 -48.79 34.87 5.39
CA LYS A 84 -48.32 34.06 4.23
C LYS A 84 -49.40 33.74 3.18
N SER A 85 -50.63 34.25 3.29
CA SER A 85 -51.63 34.04 2.22
C SER A 85 -51.43 35.02 1.06
N THR A 86 -50.95 34.53 -0.09
CA THR A 86 -50.82 35.30 -1.33
C THR A 86 -52.13 35.57 -2.07
N ALA A 87 -53.28 35.26 -1.47
CA ALA A 87 -54.58 35.51 -2.09
C ALA A 87 -55.02 36.95 -1.81
N GLU A 88 -55.29 37.73 -2.86
CA GLU A 88 -56.09 38.96 -2.81
C GLU A 88 -57.49 38.61 -2.27
N SER A 89 -57.59 38.49 -0.95
CA SER A 89 -58.82 38.20 -0.24
C SER A 89 -58.99 39.24 0.86
N SER A 90 -60.22 39.72 1.02
CA SER A 90 -60.56 40.77 1.98
C SER A 90 -60.37 40.35 3.45
N LYS A 91 -59.98 39.09 3.74
CA LYS A 91 -59.73 38.52 5.09
C LYS A 91 -58.72 37.34 5.06
N PRO A 92 -57.39 37.59 4.99
CA PRO A 92 -56.36 36.53 4.91
C PRO A 92 -56.32 35.61 6.15
N GLU A 93 -56.61 36.15 7.33
CA GLU A 93 -56.69 35.40 8.59
C GLU A 93 -57.70 34.24 8.54
N LEU A 94 -58.85 34.44 7.88
CA LEU A 94 -59.89 33.43 7.76
C LEU A 94 -59.47 32.27 6.84
N GLN A 95 -58.70 32.56 5.78
CA GLN A 95 -58.20 31.53 4.88
C GLN A 95 -57.11 30.67 5.54
N VAL A 96 -56.18 31.31 6.25
CA VAL A 96 -55.16 30.60 7.02
C VAL A 96 -55.82 29.77 8.13
N LEU A 97 -56.83 30.30 8.81
CA LEU A 97 -57.60 29.53 9.80
C LEU A 97 -58.26 28.28 9.19
N LYS A 98 -58.88 28.41 8.01
CA LYS A 98 -59.51 27.29 7.30
C LYS A 98 -58.52 26.18 6.93
N ARG A 99 -57.25 26.51 6.62
CA ARG A 99 -56.19 25.52 6.37
C ARG A 99 -55.94 24.58 7.56
N HIS A 100 -56.14 25.08 8.76
CA HIS A 100 -55.86 24.35 10.00
C HIS A 100 -57.03 23.46 10.45
N ILE A 101 -58.07 23.33 9.64
CA ILE A 101 -59.26 22.55 9.96
C ILE A 101 -59.50 21.54 8.84
N ILE A 102 -59.61 20.27 9.20
CA ILE A 102 -59.80 19.14 8.31
C ILE A 102 -61.14 18.48 8.64
N LYS A 103 -61.88 18.05 7.62
CA LYS A 103 -63.14 17.33 7.78
C LYS A 103 -62.89 15.90 8.25
N GLY A 104 -63.61 15.45 9.27
CA GLY A 104 -63.50 14.12 9.86
C GLY A 104 -62.46 14.03 10.98
N THR A 105 -62.49 12.89 11.68
CA THR A 105 -61.59 12.57 12.79
C THR A 105 -60.42 11.75 12.27
N HIS A 106 -59.25 12.38 12.10
CA HIS A 106 -58.06 11.76 11.53
C HIS A 106 -57.03 11.52 12.63
N ASP A 107 -56.82 10.25 12.98
CA ASP A 107 -55.70 9.86 13.85
C ASP A 107 -54.40 9.85 13.03
N LEU A 108 -53.69 10.97 13.07
CA LEU A 108 -52.44 11.16 12.33
C LEU A 108 -51.32 10.22 12.82
N SER A 109 -51.43 9.64 14.03
CA SER A 109 -50.49 8.64 14.51
C SER A 109 -50.67 7.28 13.83
N ALA A 110 -51.91 6.93 13.46
CA ALA A 110 -52.30 5.64 12.92
C ALA A 110 -52.18 5.53 11.38
N LEU A 111 -51.91 6.64 10.68
CA LEU A 111 -51.73 6.63 9.23
C LEU A 111 -50.51 5.77 8.82
N THR A 112 -50.72 4.82 7.91
CA THR A 112 -49.71 3.88 7.40
C THR A 112 -49.16 4.37 6.05
N GLY A 113 -47.88 4.73 6.00
CA GLY A 113 -47.20 5.27 4.83
C GLY A 113 -46.26 6.42 5.22
N ASN A 114 -45.19 6.66 4.45
CA ASN A 114 -44.23 7.75 4.74
C ASN A 114 -44.82 9.14 4.41
N GLU A 115 -45.87 9.19 3.59
CA GLU A 115 -46.56 10.41 3.18
C GLU A 115 -48.06 10.14 2.97
N THR A 116 -48.94 11.02 3.46
CA THR A 116 -50.39 10.96 3.25
C THR A 116 -50.92 12.36 2.94
N GLU A 117 -51.76 12.48 1.92
CA GLU A 117 -52.39 13.75 1.55
C GLU A 117 -53.76 13.91 2.24
N LEU A 118 -53.94 15.02 2.97
CA LEU A 118 -55.23 15.46 3.50
C LEU A 118 -55.65 16.79 2.84
N LYS A 119 -56.94 17.10 2.92
CA LYS A 119 -57.49 18.39 2.46
C LYS A 119 -58.13 19.13 3.61
N SER A 120 -57.74 20.39 3.79
CA SER A 120 -58.41 21.29 4.73
C SER A 120 -59.79 21.71 4.22
N ILE A 121 -60.58 22.39 5.06
CA ILE A 121 -61.87 22.97 4.64
C ILE A 121 -61.71 24.13 3.63
N ALA A 122 -60.49 24.67 3.44
CA ALA A 122 -60.16 25.59 2.36
C ALA A 122 -59.84 24.87 1.03
N ASN A 123 -59.81 23.54 1.01
CA ASN A 123 -59.23 22.69 -0.05
C ASN A 123 -57.70 22.80 -0.22
N ASP A 124 -56.99 23.44 0.71
CA ASP A 124 -55.52 23.40 0.74
C ASP A 124 -55.04 21.96 1.01
N ILE A 125 -54.00 21.54 0.29
CA ILE A 125 -53.34 20.24 0.46
C ILE A 125 -52.46 20.29 1.71
N LEU A 126 -52.58 19.26 2.54
CA LEU A 126 -51.78 19.03 3.73
C LEU A 126 -51.04 17.70 3.58
N TYR A 127 -49.74 17.77 3.30
CA TYR A 127 -48.83 16.63 3.28
C TYR A 127 -48.49 16.24 4.72
N VAL A 128 -48.94 15.05 5.11
CA VAL A 128 -48.64 14.44 6.40
C VAL A 128 -47.46 13.50 6.21
N THR A 129 -46.31 13.83 6.79
CA THR A 129 -45.10 12.99 6.73
C THR A 129 -44.68 12.54 8.12
N LYS A 130 -43.98 11.40 8.19
CA LYS A 130 -43.36 10.90 9.43
C LYS A 130 -41.84 10.90 9.27
N SER A 131 -41.15 11.69 10.09
CA SER A 131 -39.68 11.78 10.14
C SER A 131 -39.23 11.89 11.59
N ASP A 132 -38.16 11.19 11.98
CA ASP A 132 -37.57 11.20 13.33
C ASP A 132 -38.60 10.96 14.47
N GLY A 133 -39.55 10.06 14.24
CA GLY A 133 -40.61 9.73 15.20
C GLY A 133 -41.64 10.85 15.42
N LYS A 134 -41.58 11.95 14.66
CA LYS A 134 -42.55 13.05 14.68
C LYS A 134 -43.46 13.01 13.46
N VAL A 135 -44.68 13.50 13.64
CA VAL A 135 -45.62 13.77 12.53
C VAL A 135 -45.45 15.22 12.11
N LEU A 136 -45.21 15.46 10.82
CA LEU A 136 -45.07 16.78 10.23
C LEU A 136 -46.25 17.05 9.29
N ILE A 137 -46.72 18.29 9.26
CA ILE A 137 -47.74 18.76 8.32
C ILE A 137 -47.12 19.89 7.49
N ASN A 138 -47.01 19.67 6.18
CA ASN A 138 -46.35 20.61 5.25
C ASN A 138 -44.96 21.06 5.76
N GLY A 139 -44.20 20.13 6.36
CA GLY A 139 -42.86 20.38 6.91
C GLY A 139 -42.82 20.96 8.32
N ILE A 140 -43.95 21.28 8.95
CA ILE A 140 -44.00 21.76 10.34
C ILE A 140 -44.29 20.59 11.29
N PRO A 141 -43.42 20.32 12.29
CA PRO A 141 -43.64 19.24 13.24
C PRO A 141 -44.80 19.55 14.20
N LEU A 142 -45.62 18.55 14.48
CA LEU A 142 -46.60 18.61 15.56
C LEU A 142 -45.90 18.43 16.91
N ASN A 143 -46.35 19.15 17.94
CA ASN A 143 -45.84 19.03 19.31
C ASN A 143 -46.08 17.64 19.91
N SER A 144 -47.10 16.92 19.44
CA SER A 144 -47.46 15.56 19.85
C SER A 144 -48.12 14.82 18.69
N ALA A 145 -47.80 13.53 18.53
CA ALA A 145 -48.46 12.64 17.57
C ALA A 145 -49.84 12.15 18.08
N VAL A 146 -50.11 12.28 19.38
CA VAL A 146 -51.39 11.91 20.00
C VAL A 146 -52.28 13.14 20.08
N PRO A 147 -53.51 13.12 19.54
CA PRO A 147 -54.42 14.26 19.59
C PRO A 147 -55.07 14.43 20.96
N VAL A 148 -55.45 15.67 21.27
CA VAL A 148 -56.41 15.98 22.33
C VAL A 148 -57.84 15.76 21.78
N LYS A 149 -58.65 14.98 22.48
CA LYS A 149 -60.03 14.69 22.05
C LYS A 149 -60.99 15.79 22.52
N ALA A 150 -61.78 16.33 21.60
CA ALA A 150 -62.83 17.32 21.86
C ALA A 150 -64.15 16.86 21.24
N GLY A 151 -65.02 16.22 22.04
CA GLY A 151 -66.20 15.52 21.51
C GLY A 151 -65.78 14.39 20.57
N ASP A 152 -66.32 14.39 19.34
CA ASP A 152 -65.92 13.46 18.27
C ASP A 152 -64.79 14.00 17.38
N SER A 153 -64.21 15.17 17.71
CA SER A 153 -63.12 15.81 16.97
C SER A 153 -61.76 15.65 17.64
N TYR A 154 -60.70 15.82 16.86
CA TYR A 154 -59.31 15.79 17.31
C TYR A 154 -58.63 17.15 17.22
N ILE A 155 -57.76 17.42 18.18
CA ILE A 155 -56.92 18.62 18.24
C ILE A 155 -55.46 18.20 18.26
N TYR A 156 -54.68 18.75 17.33
CA TYR A 156 -53.23 18.71 17.34
C TYR A 156 -52.67 20.11 17.62
N ILE A 157 -51.45 20.19 18.10
CA ILE A 157 -50.77 21.46 18.37
C ILE A 157 -49.50 21.52 17.52
N SER A 158 -49.28 22.66 16.86
CA SER A 158 -48.00 23.02 16.23
C SER A 158 -47.45 24.32 16.82
N ASP A 159 -46.13 24.47 16.82
CA ASP A 159 -45.49 25.71 17.27
C ASP A 159 -45.69 26.85 16.26
N GLU A 160 -45.76 26.51 14.97
CA GLU A 160 -45.86 27.44 13.85
C GLU A 160 -47.09 27.19 12.97
N THR A 161 -47.48 28.24 12.24
CA THR A 161 -48.61 28.21 11.29
C THR A 161 -48.25 27.32 10.11
N ILE A 162 -49.12 26.38 9.76
CA ILE A 162 -48.90 25.45 8.65
C ILE A 162 -48.83 26.23 7.33
N PRO A 163 -47.71 26.14 6.58
CA PRO A 163 -47.56 26.84 5.31
C PRO A 163 -48.49 26.26 4.25
N ASP A 164 -48.74 27.06 3.22
CA ASP A 164 -49.45 26.58 2.03
C ASP A 164 -48.55 25.53 1.35
N ALA A 165 -49.14 24.48 0.79
CA ALA A 165 -48.39 23.44 0.08
C ALA A 165 -47.51 24.02 -1.04
N LYS A 166 -47.96 25.10 -1.68
CA LYS A 166 -47.20 25.80 -2.73
C LYS A 166 -45.96 26.57 -2.22
N ASP A 167 -45.92 26.86 -0.91
CA ASP A 167 -44.83 27.60 -0.27
C ASP A 167 -43.75 26.66 0.31
N ILE A 168 -43.96 25.34 0.22
CA ILE A 168 -42.97 24.33 0.58
C ILE A 168 -41.92 24.27 -0.54
N THR A 169 -40.64 24.41 -0.19
CA THR A 169 -39.56 24.19 -1.16
C THR A 169 -39.52 22.71 -1.52
N GLN A 170 -39.97 22.37 -2.73
CA GLN A 170 -39.83 21.01 -3.26
C GLN A 170 -38.44 20.87 -3.86
N TYR A 171 -37.66 19.91 -3.36
CA TYR A 171 -36.38 19.54 -3.94
C TYR A 171 -36.61 18.48 -5.02
N LYS A 172 -36.04 18.71 -6.19
CA LYS A 172 -36.17 17.79 -7.33
C LYS A 172 -35.19 16.63 -7.22
N ASN A 173 -34.02 16.88 -6.63
CA ASN A 173 -32.91 15.96 -6.60
C ASN A 173 -32.38 15.79 -5.19
N LYS A 174 -31.90 14.59 -4.89
CA LYS A 174 -31.22 14.22 -3.66
C LYS A 174 -29.80 13.78 -4.03
N ILE A 175 -28.80 14.01 -3.19
CA ILE A 175 -27.50 13.34 -3.29
C ILE A 175 -27.18 12.80 -1.91
N THR A 176 -26.72 11.56 -1.83
CA THR A 176 -26.30 10.93 -0.57
C THR A 176 -24.83 10.55 -0.67
N ILE A 177 -24.00 11.09 0.22
CA ILE A 177 -22.59 10.68 0.34
C ILE A 177 -22.43 9.96 1.68
N LYS A 178 -22.14 8.66 1.61
CA LYS A 178 -21.77 7.82 2.75
C LYS A 178 -20.28 7.99 3.04
N VAL A 179 -19.96 8.62 4.15
CA VAL A 179 -18.58 8.87 4.57
C VAL A 179 -18.16 7.83 5.60
N LEU A 180 -17.09 7.11 5.29
CA LEU A 180 -16.48 6.10 6.14
C LEU A 180 -15.05 6.51 6.51
N GLU A 181 -14.61 6.22 7.73
CA GLU A 181 -13.21 6.30 8.13
C GLU A 181 -12.59 4.91 8.07
N CYS A 182 -11.50 4.76 7.31
CA CYS A 182 -10.76 3.51 7.23
C CYS A 182 -10.27 3.07 8.62
N ASN A 183 -10.24 1.77 8.86
CA ASN A 183 -9.66 1.22 10.08
C ASN A 183 -8.13 1.20 9.98
N GLU A 184 -7.51 2.34 10.25
CA GLU A 184 -6.05 2.50 10.24
C GLU A 184 -5.35 1.80 11.43
N THR A 185 -6.14 1.24 12.36
CA THR A 185 -5.66 0.43 13.50
C THR A 185 -6.01 -1.05 13.34
N TRP A 186 -6.10 -1.52 12.09
CA TRP A 186 -6.52 -2.87 11.76
C TRP A 186 -5.73 -3.94 12.53
N SER A 187 -6.43 -4.98 12.95
CA SER A 187 -5.82 -6.18 13.53
C SER A 187 -6.66 -7.42 13.22
N ALA A 188 -6.14 -8.61 13.48
CA ALA A 188 -6.92 -9.84 13.34
C ALA A 188 -8.17 -9.87 14.24
N GLU A 189 -8.14 -9.17 15.38
CA GLU A 189 -9.27 -9.04 16.30
C GLU A 189 -10.22 -7.89 15.90
N ASN A 190 -9.69 -6.82 15.30
CA ASN A 190 -10.42 -5.70 14.74
C ASN A 190 -10.31 -5.70 13.21
N ASN A 191 -10.99 -6.65 12.58
CA ASN A 191 -10.89 -6.92 11.14
C ASN A 191 -11.89 -6.14 10.27
N VAL A 192 -12.55 -5.13 10.85
CA VAL A 192 -13.49 -4.27 10.13
C VAL A 192 -12.72 -3.36 9.19
N GLU A 193 -13.23 -3.17 7.98
CA GLU A 193 -12.57 -2.37 6.93
C GLU A 193 -12.63 -0.86 7.22
N ALA A 194 -13.80 -0.36 7.59
CA ALA A 194 -14.04 1.04 7.86
C ALA A 194 -15.26 1.21 8.77
N THR A 195 -15.41 2.40 9.36
CA THR A 195 -16.52 2.75 10.25
C THR A 195 -17.23 4.02 9.79
N ALA A 196 -18.50 4.18 10.14
CA ALA A 196 -19.26 5.39 9.82
C ALA A 196 -18.58 6.64 10.39
N SER A 197 -18.39 7.66 9.54
CA SER A 197 -17.79 8.92 9.96
C SER A 197 -18.87 9.94 10.29
N SER A 198 -19.19 10.10 11.57
CA SER A 198 -20.08 11.19 12.03
C SER A 198 -19.41 12.55 11.94
N GLN A 199 -20.16 13.60 11.59
CA GLN A 199 -19.72 14.99 11.50
C GLN A 199 -18.63 15.29 10.46
N ALA A 200 -18.39 14.38 9.51
CA ALA A 200 -17.55 14.68 8.35
C ALA A 200 -18.20 15.76 7.49
N ILE A 201 -17.40 16.66 6.93
CA ILE A 201 -17.88 17.80 6.16
C ILE A 201 -17.81 17.44 4.69
N VAL A 202 -18.97 17.37 4.04
CA VAL A 202 -19.11 17.29 2.59
C VAL A 202 -19.39 18.69 2.06
N THR A 203 -18.50 19.21 1.22
CA THR A 203 -18.69 20.50 0.56
C THR A 203 -19.05 20.30 -0.91
N PHE A 204 -20.14 20.91 -1.36
CA PHE A 204 -20.59 20.88 -2.75
C PHE A 204 -20.22 22.15 -3.50
N TYR A 205 -19.93 21.99 -4.79
CA TYR A 205 -19.46 23.03 -5.69
C TYR A 205 -20.17 22.93 -7.05
N ASN A 206 -20.23 24.05 -7.78
CA ASN A 206 -20.39 24.02 -9.24
C ASN A 206 -19.10 24.47 -9.93
N LYS A 207 -18.93 24.07 -11.18
CA LYS A 207 -17.78 24.46 -11.99
C LYS A 207 -18.14 25.62 -12.91
N LYS A 208 -17.46 26.76 -12.78
CA LYS A 208 -17.64 27.95 -13.61
C LYS A 208 -16.30 28.50 -14.06
N ASN A 209 -16.12 28.71 -15.36
CA ASN A 209 -14.86 29.23 -15.94
C ASN A 209 -13.61 28.45 -15.47
N ASN A 210 -13.73 27.13 -15.30
CA ASN A 210 -12.70 26.25 -14.78
C ASN A 210 -12.32 26.44 -13.30
N GLU A 211 -13.13 27.17 -12.52
CA GLU A 211 -13.01 27.30 -11.06
C GLU A 211 -14.17 26.59 -10.36
N TYR A 212 -13.88 26.00 -9.20
CA TYR A 212 -14.87 25.35 -8.33
C TYR A 212 -15.45 26.38 -7.37
N VAL A 213 -16.71 26.76 -7.60
CA VAL A 213 -17.41 27.77 -6.79
C VAL A 213 -18.27 27.05 -5.76
N PHE A 214 -18.03 27.37 -4.49
CA PHE A 214 -18.75 26.85 -3.33
C PHE A 214 -20.27 27.01 -3.47
N LEU A 215 -21.02 25.99 -3.09
CA LEU A 215 -22.48 26.00 -2.99
C LEU A 215 -22.95 25.85 -1.55
N GLU A 216 -22.68 24.68 -0.96
CA GLU A 216 -23.28 24.27 0.31
C GLU A 216 -22.37 23.27 1.04
N ARG A 217 -22.54 23.15 2.35
CA ARG A 217 -21.92 22.12 3.19
C ARG A 217 -22.97 21.34 3.93
N VAL A 218 -22.78 20.02 3.96
CA VAL A 218 -23.58 19.10 4.76
C VAL A 218 -22.64 18.33 5.68
N GLN A 219 -23.08 18.09 6.90
CA GLN A 219 -22.39 17.20 7.83
C GLN A 219 -23.02 15.82 7.78
N SER A 220 -22.20 14.78 7.84
CA SER A 220 -22.71 13.42 7.98
C SER A 220 -23.30 13.17 9.38
N ASP A 221 -24.34 12.34 9.43
CA ASP A 221 -24.97 11.85 10.66
C ASP A 221 -24.16 10.72 11.34
N ASP A 222 -24.70 10.13 12.40
CA ASP A 222 -24.04 9.07 13.17
C ASP A 222 -23.84 7.77 12.39
N GLU A 223 -24.65 7.57 11.34
CA GLU A 223 -24.51 6.52 10.36
C GLU A 223 -23.51 6.88 9.24
N GLY A 224 -22.99 8.11 9.21
CA GLY A 224 -22.04 8.59 8.22
C GLY A 224 -22.69 9.09 6.92
N GLU A 225 -24.00 9.35 6.90
CA GLU A 225 -24.71 9.84 5.71
C GLU A 225 -24.80 11.36 5.68
N ALA A 226 -24.28 11.97 4.62
CA ALA A 226 -24.45 13.38 4.31
C ALA A 226 -25.41 13.52 3.12
N VAL A 227 -26.57 14.14 3.36
CA VAL A 227 -27.65 14.27 2.37
C VAL A 227 -27.83 15.71 1.91
N LEU A 228 -27.67 15.95 0.60
CA LEU A 228 -28.03 17.22 -0.03
C LEU A 228 -29.36 17.08 -0.78
N ASN A 229 -30.38 17.80 -0.33
CA ASN A 229 -31.61 17.98 -1.11
C ASN A 229 -31.51 19.31 -1.87
N HIS A 230 -31.60 19.29 -3.21
CA HIS A 230 -31.32 20.47 -4.03
C HIS A 230 -32.19 20.63 -5.28
N ASN A 231 -32.11 21.84 -5.83
CA ASN A 231 -32.69 22.25 -7.12
C ASN A 231 -31.65 22.89 -8.05
N TYR A 232 -30.35 22.77 -7.73
CA TYR A 232 -29.27 23.26 -8.57
C TYR A 232 -29.33 22.63 -9.97
N SER A 233 -29.03 23.43 -10.99
CA SER A 233 -28.94 22.98 -12.38
C SER A 233 -27.48 22.81 -12.80
N GLY A 234 -27.18 21.73 -13.52
CA GLY A 234 -25.85 21.43 -14.04
C GLY A 234 -25.06 20.48 -13.14
N GLU A 235 -23.88 20.08 -13.63
CA GLU A 235 -23.00 19.14 -12.93
C GLU A 235 -22.51 19.72 -11.60
N LEU A 236 -22.61 18.91 -10.55
CA LEU A 236 -22.13 19.23 -9.22
C LEU A 236 -20.84 18.48 -8.93
N TYR A 237 -20.05 19.05 -8.03
CA TYR A 237 -18.81 18.46 -7.57
C TYR A 237 -18.77 18.46 -6.05
N TYR A 238 -18.06 17.51 -5.45
CA TYR A 238 -17.93 17.42 -4.00
C TYR A 238 -16.48 17.23 -3.55
N ALA A 239 -16.21 17.63 -2.31
CA ALA A 239 -15.01 17.30 -1.57
C ALA A 239 -15.39 16.92 -0.14
N VAL A 240 -14.69 15.94 0.44
CA VAL A 240 -14.98 15.43 1.79
C VAL A 240 -13.74 15.53 2.67
N ALA A 241 -13.91 16.03 3.89
CA ALA A 241 -12.84 16.04 4.88
C ALA A 241 -13.40 15.95 6.30
N LYS A 242 -12.58 15.44 7.21
CA LYS A 242 -12.84 15.48 8.65
C LYS A 242 -11.51 15.61 9.38
N ASP A 243 -11.37 16.68 10.16
CA ASP A 243 -10.11 17.04 10.82
C ASP A 243 -8.93 17.10 9.83
N ASP A 244 -7.92 16.25 10.02
CA ASP A 244 -6.78 16.06 9.13
C ASP A 244 -7.01 14.97 8.06
N LYS A 245 -8.02 14.12 8.23
CA LYS A 245 -8.31 13.02 7.31
C LYS A 245 -8.86 13.51 5.99
N LYS A 246 -8.36 12.91 4.92
CA LYS A 246 -8.73 13.21 3.54
C LYS A 246 -9.24 11.98 2.83
N PHE A 247 -10.08 12.23 1.84
CA PHE A 247 -10.58 11.21 0.91
C PHE A 247 -9.69 10.97 -0.30
N ILE A 248 -8.53 11.65 -0.36
CA ILE A 248 -7.46 11.44 -1.34
C ILE A 248 -6.17 11.25 -0.55
N TYR A 249 -5.42 10.20 -0.87
CA TYR A 249 -4.18 9.81 -0.22
C TYR A 249 -3.03 9.79 -1.22
N GLY A 250 -2.12 10.78 -1.16
CA GLY A 250 -0.98 10.85 -2.08
C GLY A 250 -1.37 10.96 -3.57
N GLY A 251 -2.57 11.48 -3.86
CA GLY A 251 -3.16 11.51 -5.20
C GLY A 251 -4.05 10.31 -5.53
N TYR A 252 -4.06 9.27 -4.70
CA TYR A 252 -4.87 8.07 -4.89
C TYR A 252 -6.22 8.13 -4.17
N ILE A 253 -7.22 7.41 -4.67
CA ILE A 253 -8.55 7.30 -4.05
C ILE A 253 -8.58 6.06 -3.14
N PRO A 254 -8.68 6.23 -1.81
CA PRO A 254 -8.87 5.12 -0.89
C PRO A 254 -10.28 4.53 -1.05
N VAL A 255 -10.37 3.20 -1.04
CA VAL A 255 -11.63 2.44 -1.09
C VAL A 255 -11.74 1.43 0.04
N GLY A 256 -11.03 1.70 1.14
CA GLY A 256 -11.01 0.90 2.37
C GLY A 256 -9.60 0.42 2.75
N VAL A 257 -9.52 -0.69 3.48
CA VAL A 257 -8.28 -1.39 3.84
C VAL A 257 -8.41 -2.87 3.54
N PHE A 258 -7.30 -3.55 3.28
CA PHE A 258 -7.30 -5.00 3.13
C PHE A 258 -7.59 -5.68 4.47
N THR A 259 -8.53 -6.62 4.49
CA THR A 259 -8.89 -7.38 5.71
C THR A 259 -8.37 -8.81 5.72
N SER A 260 -7.81 -9.27 4.60
CA SER A 260 -7.24 -10.62 4.48
C SER A 260 -6.27 -10.75 3.31
N GLN A 261 -5.41 -11.77 3.37
CA GLN A 261 -4.49 -12.09 2.26
C GLN A 261 -5.24 -12.45 0.97
N SER A 262 -6.40 -13.12 1.07
CA SER A 262 -7.21 -13.47 -0.09
C SER A 262 -7.71 -12.25 -0.86
N GLN A 263 -7.99 -11.13 -0.17
CA GLN A 263 -8.35 -9.89 -0.85
C GLN A 263 -7.16 -9.35 -1.63
N ILE A 264 -5.98 -9.30 -1.00
CA ILE A 264 -4.73 -8.83 -1.60
C ILE A 264 -4.39 -9.64 -2.86
N ASP A 265 -4.45 -10.97 -2.77
CA ASP A 265 -4.10 -11.85 -3.89
C ASP A 265 -5.05 -11.72 -5.10
N SER A 266 -6.25 -11.18 -4.89
CA SER A 266 -7.26 -10.95 -5.94
C SER A 266 -7.37 -9.49 -6.41
N TYR A 267 -6.58 -8.60 -5.83
CA TYR A 267 -6.63 -7.17 -6.09
C TYR A 267 -5.59 -6.75 -7.15
N PRO A 268 -5.80 -5.60 -7.84
CA PRO A 268 -4.76 -4.95 -8.62
C PRO A 268 -3.39 -4.90 -7.92
N GLU A 269 -2.31 -5.13 -8.67
CA GLU A 269 -0.95 -5.16 -8.14
C GLU A 269 -0.43 -3.73 -7.91
N TYR A 270 0.10 -3.46 -6.73
CA TYR A 270 0.65 -2.15 -6.38
C TYR A 270 2.05 -1.97 -6.99
N ARG A 271 2.23 -0.89 -7.76
CA ARG A 271 3.48 -0.48 -8.41
C ARG A 271 3.69 1.04 -8.33
N THR A 272 3.41 1.59 -7.15
CA THR A 272 3.47 3.04 -6.88
C THR A 272 4.90 3.55 -6.67
N ASN A 273 5.89 2.64 -6.57
CA ASN A 273 7.27 2.92 -6.19
C ASN A 273 7.38 3.64 -4.83
N SER A 274 6.51 3.24 -3.90
CA SER A 274 6.40 3.86 -2.58
C SER A 274 6.07 2.82 -1.49
N GLY A 275 5.94 3.28 -0.24
CA GLY A 275 5.53 2.43 0.88
C GLY A 275 4.17 1.73 0.69
N LEU A 276 3.32 2.21 -0.23
CA LEU A 276 2.05 1.54 -0.58
C LEU A 276 2.24 0.15 -1.18
N ASP A 277 3.41 -0.14 -1.75
CA ASP A 277 3.66 -1.43 -2.40
C ASP A 277 3.89 -2.56 -1.37
N PHE A 278 4.08 -2.24 -0.09
CA PHE A 278 4.14 -3.21 1.02
C PHE A 278 2.73 -3.60 1.48
N VAL A 279 2.03 -4.33 0.62
CA VAL A 279 0.63 -4.67 0.86
C VAL A 279 0.52 -5.84 1.85
N SER A 280 -0.22 -5.61 2.93
CA SER A 280 -0.55 -6.60 3.96
C SER A 280 -1.96 -6.34 4.49
N PRO A 281 -2.59 -7.27 5.22
CA PRO A 281 -3.84 -6.98 5.92
C PRO A 281 -3.68 -5.74 6.82
N GLY A 282 -4.57 -4.76 6.67
CA GLY A 282 -4.51 -3.43 7.26
C GLY A 282 -3.98 -2.33 6.33
N SER A 283 -3.30 -2.68 5.23
CA SER A 283 -2.86 -1.69 4.23
C SER A 283 -4.06 -1.03 3.54
N ILE A 284 -3.91 0.25 3.20
CA ILE A 284 -4.93 1.03 2.48
C ILE A 284 -5.17 0.39 1.11
N LYS A 285 -6.44 0.23 0.75
CA LYS A 285 -6.89 -0.26 -0.54
C LYS A 285 -7.18 0.93 -1.45
N ILE A 286 -6.54 0.97 -2.61
CA ILE A 286 -6.58 2.07 -3.59
C ILE A 286 -7.38 1.66 -4.82
N GLN A 287 -8.23 2.56 -5.31
CA GLN A 287 -8.99 2.35 -6.53
C GLN A 287 -8.06 2.27 -7.77
N ASP A 288 -8.24 1.22 -8.57
CA ASP A 288 -7.76 1.12 -9.94
C ASP A 288 -8.72 1.93 -10.84
N ILE A 289 -8.28 3.11 -11.29
CA ILE A 289 -9.11 4.07 -12.02
C ILE A 289 -9.16 3.71 -13.50
N ASN A 290 -8.05 3.27 -14.06
CA ASN A 290 -7.95 2.97 -15.49
C ASN A 290 -8.40 1.53 -15.82
N GLY A 291 -8.55 0.67 -14.81
CA GLY A 291 -9.01 -0.71 -14.91
C GLY A 291 -7.98 -1.67 -15.51
N ASP A 292 -6.68 -1.33 -15.46
CA ASP A 292 -5.61 -2.15 -16.06
C ASP A 292 -5.08 -3.25 -15.12
N GLY A 293 -5.56 -3.29 -13.86
CA GLY A 293 -5.16 -4.25 -12.85
C GLY A 293 -3.85 -3.92 -12.16
N ILE A 294 -3.32 -2.71 -12.32
CA ILE A 294 -2.11 -2.20 -11.68
C ILE A 294 -2.46 -0.90 -10.96
N ILE A 295 -1.98 -0.71 -9.73
CA ILE A 295 -2.05 0.58 -9.03
C ILE A 295 -0.73 1.32 -9.26
N ASP A 296 -0.73 2.33 -10.12
CA ASP A 296 0.47 3.12 -10.45
C ASP A 296 0.19 4.64 -10.59
N GLU A 297 1.09 5.41 -11.22
CA GLU A 297 0.89 6.86 -11.38
C GLU A 297 -0.36 7.24 -12.19
N GLN A 298 -0.89 6.32 -13.01
CA GLN A 298 -2.08 6.53 -13.85
C GLN A 298 -3.39 6.50 -13.05
N ASP A 299 -3.36 5.98 -11.82
CA ASP A 299 -4.49 5.96 -10.89
C ASP A 299 -4.51 7.17 -9.96
N LYS A 300 -3.62 8.13 -10.17
CA LYS A 300 -3.67 9.40 -9.45
C LYS A 300 -4.70 10.34 -10.05
N VAL A 301 -5.34 11.09 -9.17
CA VAL A 301 -6.22 12.20 -9.52
C VAL A 301 -5.53 13.54 -9.26
N ASP A 302 -5.64 14.45 -10.24
CA ASP A 302 -5.10 15.81 -10.15
C ASP A 302 -6.03 16.80 -9.42
N LEU A 303 -7.24 16.36 -9.04
CA LEU A 303 -8.31 17.23 -8.54
C LEU A 303 -8.78 16.80 -7.15
N GLU A 304 -8.98 17.79 -6.26
CA GLU A 304 -9.61 17.60 -4.94
C GLU A 304 -11.15 17.54 -5.01
N TYR A 305 -11.73 17.54 -6.21
CA TYR A 305 -13.17 17.64 -6.43
C TYR A 305 -13.65 16.58 -7.43
N PHE A 306 -14.63 15.78 -7.03
CA PHE A 306 -15.20 14.72 -7.87
C PHE A 306 -16.61 15.11 -8.33
N SER A 307 -16.95 14.78 -9.57
CA SER A 307 -18.31 14.99 -10.07
C SER A 307 -19.30 14.06 -9.37
N VAL A 308 -20.54 14.51 -9.28
CA VAL A 308 -21.66 13.72 -8.75
C VAL A 308 -22.92 14.03 -9.56
N GLU A 309 -23.65 12.98 -9.93
CA GLU A 309 -24.88 13.08 -10.70
C GLU A 309 -26.11 13.28 -9.79
N GLU A 310 -27.22 13.66 -10.40
CA GLU A 310 -28.48 13.85 -9.70
C GLU A 310 -28.99 12.50 -9.16
N ASN A 311 -29.31 12.42 -7.86
CA ASN A 311 -29.82 11.19 -7.21
C ASN A 311 -28.78 10.10 -6.95
N ASP A 312 -27.49 10.45 -7.00
CA ASP A 312 -26.40 9.53 -6.67
C ASP A 312 -26.32 9.15 -5.18
N GLU A 313 -25.85 7.92 -4.96
CA GLU A 313 -25.40 7.40 -3.67
C GLU A 313 -23.93 6.98 -3.78
N ILE A 314 -23.03 7.73 -3.15
CA ILE A 314 -21.58 7.54 -3.26
C ILE A 314 -21.01 7.14 -1.91
N ILE A 315 -20.04 6.21 -1.88
CA ILE A 315 -19.26 5.88 -0.69
C ILE A 315 -17.88 6.53 -0.80
N VAL A 316 -17.46 7.21 0.26
CA VAL A 316 -16.16 7.87 0.35
C VAL A 316 -15.44 7.38 1.60
N TYR A 317 -14.15 7.06 1.46
CA TYR A 317 -13.30 6.62 2.55
C TYR A 317 -12.30 7.71 2.94
N LEU A 318 -12.22 8.01 4.23
CA LEU A 318 -11.28 8.94 4.82
C LEU A 318 -10.11 8.20 5.45
N VAL A 319 -8.91 8.70 5.21
CA VAL A 319 -7.66 8.22 5.80
C VAL A 319 -6.84 9.38 6.34
N SER A 320 -6.05 9.15 7.38
CA SER A 320 -5.10 10.15 7.88
C SER A 320 -3.95 10.37 6.88
N PRO A 321 -3.40 11.61 6.82
CA PRO A 321 -2.27 11.94 5.99
C PRO A 321 -0.98 11.38 6.61
N ALA A 322 -0.70 10.09 6.40
CA ALA A 322 0.58 9.49 6.76
C ALA A 322 1.60 9.66 5.62
N PRO A 323 2.89 9.93 5.91
CA PRO A 323 3.94 9.84 4.90
C PRO A 323 3.96 8.45 4.25
N LEU A 324 4.24 8.42 2.95
CA LEU A 324 4.64 7.19 2.26
C LEU A 324 6.04 6.81 2.79
N TYR A 325 6.12 6.14 3.94
CA TYR A 325 7.40 5.74 4.51
C TYR A 325 8.04 4.64 3.67
N ALA A 326 9.24 4.92 3.16
CA ALA A 326 10.46 4.16 3.44
C ALA A 326 11.65 4.85 2.73
N ASP A 327 12.47 5.62 3.48
CA ASP A 327 13.71 6.23 2.97
C ASP A 327 14.73 5.17 2.45
N ASP A 328 14.44 3.90 2.70
CA ASP A 328 15.23 2.73 2.35
C ASP A 328 14.57 1.80 1.33
N PHE A 329 13.48 2.20 0.66
CA PHE A 329 12.85 1.36 -0.37
C PHE A 329 13.74 1.18 -1.61
N ILE A 330 14.04 -0.07 -2.01
CA ILE A 330 14.64 -0.35 -3.32
C ILE A 330 13.51 -0.28 -4.34
N LYS A 331 13.58 0.69 -5.26
CA LYS A 331 12.67 0.78 -6.40
C LYS A 331 13.09 -0.16 -7.52
N LEU A 332 12.16 -0.47 -8.42
CA LEU A 332 12.46 -1.29 -9.60
C LEU A 332 13.59 -0.69 -10.46
N GLU A 333 13.58 0.64 -10.62
CA GLU A 333 14.61 1.38 -11.38
C GLU A 333 16.01 1.36 -10.74
N ASP A 334 16.11 0.98 -9.46
CA ASP A 334 17.38 0.90 -8.75
C ASP A 334 18.04 -0.48 -8.91
N VAL A 335 17.27 -1.53 -9.25
CA VAL A 335 17.81 -2.90 -9.42
C VAL A 335 18.96 -2.95 -10.44
N PRO A 336 18.87 -2.34 -11.64
CA PRO A 336 20.00 -2.29 -12.57
C PRO A 336 21.23 -1.58 -11.99
N LYS A 337 21.04 -0.45 -11.30
CA LYS A 337 22.15 0.32 -10.70
C LYS A 337 22.84 -0.46 -9.57
N ILE A 338 22.05 -1.20 -8.80
CA ILE A 338 22.54 -2.10 -7.75
C ILE A 338 23.40 -3.21 -8.37
N ASN A 339 22.93 -3.83 -9.46
CA ASN A 339 23.70 -4.84 -10.19
C ASN A 339 25.03 -4.26 -10.70
N ASP A 340 25.01 -3.07 -11.31
CA ASP A 340 26.21 -2.39 -11.80
C ASP A 340 27.21 -2.13 -10.66
N THR A 341 26.71 -1.69 -9.50
CA THR A 341 27.54 -1.42 -8.31
C THR A 341 28.18 -2.69 -7.77
N LEU A 342 27.43 -3.79 -7.70
CA LEU A 342 27.96 -5.10 -7.29
C LEU A 342 29.02 -5.59 -8.28
N ASP A 343 28.77 -5.49 -9.58
CA ASP A 343 29.71 -5.90 -10.62
C ASP A 343 30.99 -5.06 -10.59
N GLU A 344 30.91 -3.74 -10.33
CA GLU A 344 32.08 -2.87 -10.16
C GLU A 344 32.93 -3.26 -8.94
N ILE A 345 32.30 -3.49 -7.79
CA ILE A 345 33.01 -3.89 -6.57
C ILE A 345 33.65 -5.27 -6.76
N PHE A 346 32.92 -6.22 -7.37
CA PHE A 346 33.46 -7.54 -7.69
C PHE A 346 34.63 -7.45 -8.68
N ALA A 347 34.54 -6.57 -9.67
CA ALA A 347 35.63 -6.30 -10.60
C ALA A 347 36.89 -5.82 -9.88
N GLY A 348 36.74 -4.85 -8.99
CA GLY A 348 37.83 -4.38 -8.13
C GLY A 348 38.41 -5.49 -7.25
N PHE A 349 37.58 -6.42 -6.76
CA PHE A 349 38.01 -7.56 -5.96
C PHE A 349 38.86 -8.56 -6.77
N PHE A 350 38.35 -9.10 -7.88
CA PHE A 350 39.08 -10.16 -8.60
C PHE A 350 40.36 -9.62 -9.23
N GLN A 351 40.36 -8.37 -9.70
CA GLN A 351 41.53 -7.73 -10.28
C GLN A 351 42.63 -7.51 -9.23
N ALA A 352 42.26 -7.07 -8.02
CA ALA A 352 43.19 -7.00 -6.91
C ALA A 352 43.79 -8.37 -6.59
N GLY A 353 42.98 -9.43 -6.62
CA GLY A 353 43.45 -10.81 -6.46
C GLY A 353 44.45 -11.24 -7.54
N TYR A 354 44.21 -10.89 -8.81
CA TYR A 354 45.12 -11.20 -9.92
C TYR A 354 46.46 -10.48 -9.78
N VAL A 355 46.44 -9.19 -9.45
CA VAL A 355 47.65 -8.40 -9.20
C VAL A 355 48.43 -8.96 -8.01
N MET A 356 47.72 -9.29 -6.93
CA MET A 356 48.33 -9.88 -5.75
C MET A 356 48.96 -11.25 -6.04
N ASP A 357 48.28 -12.15 -6.76
CA ASP A 357 48.86 -13.43 -7.21
C ASP A 357 50.12 -13.20 -8.05
N TYR A 358 50.04 -12.28 -9.00
CA TYR A 358 51.14 -11.94 -9.88
C TYR A 358 52.35 -11.41 -9.09
N ASP A 359 52.15 -10.47 -8.17
CA ASP A 359 53.22 -9.88 -7.37
C ASP A 359 53.84 -10.89 -6.39
N LEU A 360 53.02 -11.75 -5.77
CA LEU A 360 53.50 -12.80 -4.88
C LEU A 360 54.32 -13.85 -5.63
N THR A 361 54.04 -14.10 -6.90
CA THR A 361 54.65 -15.19 -7.67
C THR A 361 55.68 -14.73 -8.70
N LYS A 362 55.78 -13.43 -9.00
CA LYS A 362 56.78 -12.86 -9.91
C LYS A 362 58.05 -12.46 -9.15
N PRO A 363 59.17 -13.18 -9.33
CA PRO A 363 60.39 -12.91 -8.58
C PRO A 363 61.23 -11.83 -9.26
N ASN A 364 60.98 -10.56 -8.96
CA ASN A 364 61.86 -9.47 -9.36
C ASN A 364 62.72 -9.02 -8.17
N VAL A 365 63.88 -9.67 -8.03
CA VAL A 365 65.00 -9.35 -7.12
C VAL A 365 64.73 -9.56 -5.62
N SER A 366 63.49 -9.41 -5.13
CA SER A 366 63.05 -9.79 -3.77
C SER A 366 61.57 -10.19 -3.78
N PHE A 367 61.23 -11.17 -2.97
CA PHE A 367 59.85 -11.48 -2.59
C PHE A 367 59.24 -10.24 -1.94
N PRO A 368 57.96 -9.90 -2.23
CA PRO A 368 57.33 -8.72 -1.65
C PRO A 368 57.41 -8.76 -0.13
N ASN A 369 57.62 -7.61 0.50
CA ASN A 369 57.46 -7.51 1.94
C ASN A 369 55.98 -7.67 2.25
N ILE A 370 55.55 -8.90 2.55
CA ILE A 370 54.14 -9.20 2.78
C ILE A 370 53.56 -8.37 3.94
N SER A 371 54.42 -7.94 4.87
CA SER A 371 54.05 -7.02 5.96
C SER A 371 53.57 -5.65 5.47
N GLU A 372 53.72 -5.30 4.19
CA GLU A 372 53.15 -4.07 3.62
C GLU A 372 51.65 -4.24 3.27
N TYR A 373 51.20 -5.45 2.97
CA TYR A 373 49.76 -5.77 2.80
C TYR A 373 48.96 -5.63 4.10
N ILE A 374 49.65 -5.55 5.25
CA ILE A 374 49.06 -5.22 6.56
C ILE A 374 48.38 -3.83 6.51
N TYR A 375 48.89 -2.88 5.74
CA TYR A 375 48.39 -1.50 5.75
C TYR A 375 47.27 -1.23 4.74
N ARG A 376 47.16 -2.05 3.70
CA ARG A 376 46.10 -1.96 2.69
C ARG A 376 45.97 -3.30 1.97
N SER A 377 44.78 -3.88 2.01
CA SER A 377 44.48 -5.10 1.28
C SER A 377 43.21 -4.93 0.46
N PRO A 378 43.34 -4.49 -0.81
CA PRO A 378 42.18 -4.28 -1.67
C PRO A 378 41.34 -5.56 -1.86
N THR A 379 41.96 -6.74 -1.80
CA THR A 379 41.23 -8.02 -1.84
C THR A 379 40.37 -8.22 -0.60
N TRP A 380 40.89 -7.95 0.61
CA TRP A 380 40.10 -8.02 1.83
C TRP A 380 38.98 -6.97 1.84
N GLU A 381 39.34 -5.71 1.61
CA GLU A 381 38.44 -4.55 1.64
C GLU A 381 37.30 -4.70 0.63
N ASN A 382 37.60 -4.98 -0.64
CA ASN A 382 36.57 -5.14 -1.67
C ASN A 382 35.74 -6.41 -1.44
N GLY A 383 36.35 -7.47 -0.91
CA GLY A 383 35.65 -8.73 -0.62
C GLY A 383 34.55 -8.53 0.42
N TYR A 384 34.91 -7.95 1.57
CA TYR A 384 33.93 -7.66 2.62
C TYR A 384 32.96 -6.54 2.24
N LYS A 385 33.37 -5.57 1.42
CA LYS A 385 32.45 -4.57 0.85
C LYS A 385 31.38 -5.24 -0.02
N TYR A 386 31.78 -6.18 -0.88
CA TYR A 386 30.87 -6.94 -1.73
C TYR A 386 29.89 -7.78 -0.91
N ILE A 387 30.41 -8.57 0.04
CA ILE A 387 29.64 -9.43 0.95
C ILE A 387 28.57 -8.61 1.68
N ASN A 388 28.96 -7.50 2.32
CA ASN A 388 28.04 -6.68 3.07
C ASN A 388 26.98 -6.02 2.18
N LEU A 389 27.35 -5.55 0.98
CA LEU A 389 26.37 -4.94 0.08
C LEU A 389 25.34 -5.97 -0.38
N LEU A 390 25.76 -7.16 -0.82
CA LEU A 390 24.85 -8.21 -1.28
C LEU A 390 23.87 -8.65 -0.18
N LEU A 391 24.38 -8.84 1.05
CA LEU A 391 23.54 -9.23 2.19
C LEU A 391 22.57 -8.11 2.59
N ASN A 392 23.00 -6.85 2.59
CA ASN A 392 22.11 -5.72 2.86
C ASN A 392 20.94 -5.63 1.86
N ILE A 393 21.20 -5.89 0.58
CA ILE A 393 20.17 -5.91 -0.47
C ILE A 393 19.24 -7.09 -0.25
N THR A 394 19.80 -8.28 -0.05
CA THR A 394 19.03 -9.52 0.13
C THR A 394 18.12 -9.43 1.36
N ASP A 395 18.66 -9.04 2.52
CA ASP A 395 17.90 -8.90 3.76
C ASP A 395 16.73 -7.91 3.62
N ARG A 396 16.91 -6.86 2.81
CA ARG A 396 15.85 -5.89 2.52
C ARG A 396 14.78 -6.50 1.63
N LEU A 397 15.15 -7.20 0.57
CA LEU A 397 14.23 -7.86 -0.36
C LEU A 397 13.51 -9.06 0.27
N GLU A 398 14.07 -9.65 1.34
CA GLU A 398 13.47 -10.73 2.13
C GLU A 398 12.52 -10.22 3.22
N MET A 399 12.34 -8.89 3.38
CA MET A 399 11.37 -8.34 4.33
C MET A 399 9.95 -8.85 4.02
N PRO A 400 9.12 -9.13 5.05
CA PRO A 400 7.74 -9.56 4.83
C PRO A 400 6.98 -8.58 3.93
N ASN A 401 6.23 -9.13 2.97
CA ASN A 401 5.41 -8.37 2.03
C ASN A 401 6.20 -7.41 1.11
N TYR A 402 7.51 -7.61 0.93
CA TYR A 402 8.28 -6.86 -0.06
C TYR A 402 7.70 -7.07 -1.47
N PRO A 403 7.63 -6.03 -2.34
CA PRO A 403 6.96 -6.15 -3.63
C PRO A 403 7.51 -7.26 -4.54
N LYS A 404 6.63 -8.18 -4.93
CA LYS A 404 6.99 -9.38 -5.72
C LYS A 404 7.61 -9.04 -7.06
N TYR A 405 7.17 -7.97 -7.74
CA TYR A 405 7.72 -7.57 -9.03
C TYR A 405 9.20 -7.12 -8.93
N ILE A 406 9.61 -6.52 -7.80
CA ILE A 406 11.00 -6.13 -7.55
C ILE A 406 11.86 -7.35 -7.23
N ILE A 407 11.35 -8.25 -6.38
CA ILE A 407 12.02 -9.54 -6.09
C ILE A 407 12.23 -10.33 -7.38
N SER A 408 11.21 -10.38 -8.24
CA SER A 408 11.27 -11.05 -9.55
C SER A 408 12.36 -10.45 -10.43
N GLU A 409 12.47 -9.12 -10.47
CA GLU A 409 13.52 -8.44 -11.23
C GLU A 409 14.92 -8.76 -10.68
N TRP A 410 15.11 -8.67 -9.36
CA TRP A 410 16.36 -9.02 -8.69
C TRP A 410 16.78 -10.47 -8.95
N ASN A 411 15.82 -11.41 -8.91
CA ASN A 411 16.09 -12.83 -9.11
C ASN A 411 16.56 -13.17 -10.53
N LYS A 412 16.43 -12.28 -11.52
CA LYS A 412 17.01 -12.46 -12.85
C LYS A 412 18.53 -12.43 -12.84
N THR A 413 19.14 -11.75 -11.88
CA THR A 413 20.60 -11.55 -11.80
C THR A 413 21.21 -12.05 -10.49
N SER A 414 20.44 -12.20 -9.42
CA SER A 414 20.95 -12.53 -8.08
C SER A 414 21.79 -13.80 -8.03
N GLY A 415 21.47 -14.80 -8.86
CA GLY A 415 22.24 -16.05 -8.91
C GLY A 415 23.73 -15.85 -9.23
N LYS A 416 24.05 -14.92 -10.15
CA LYS A 416 25.45 -14.59 -10.49
C LYS A 416 26.16 -13.95 -9.29
N HIS A 417 25.42 -13.18 -8.49
CA HIS A 417 25.97 -12.47 -7.33
C HIS A 417 26.25 -13.44 -6.17
N TRP A 418 25.46 -14.51 -6.02
CA TRP A 418 25.78 -15.58 -5.07
C TRP A 418 27.00 -16.40 -5.47
N GLU A 419 27.23 -16.59 -6.78
CA GLU A 419 28.47 -17.21 -7.27
C GLU A 419 29.70 -16.32 -7.03
N GLN A 420 29.56 -15.01 -7.29
CA GLN A 420 30.58 -14.02 -6.97
C GLN A 420 30.86 -13.97 -5.46
N PHE A 421 29.83 -14.03 -4.61
CA PHE A 421 29.95 -14.12 -3.15
C PHE A 421 30.75 -15.36 -2.72
N ALA A 422 30.42 -16.52 -3.29
CA ALA A 422 31.15 -17.76 -3.03
C ALA A 422 32.62 -17.66 -3.49
N TYR A 423 32.85 -17.05 -4.66
CA TYR A 423 34.20 -16.82 -5.17
C TYR A 423 35.00 -15.92 -4.23
N VAL A 424 34.40 -14.82 -3.74
CA VAL A 424 35.03 -13.91 -2.78
C VAL A 424 35.53 -14.67 -1.56
N TYR A 425 34.67 -15.47 -0.93
CA TYR A 425 35.08 -16.28 0.22
C TYR A 425 36.12 -17.34 -0.13
N SER A 426 36.03 -17.98 -1.31
CA SER A 426 37.02 -18.96 -1.76
C SER A 426 38.44 -18.37 -1.86
N VAL A 427 38.52 -17.13 -2.35
CA VAL A 427 39.78 -16.38 -2.48
C VAL A 427 40.27 -15.89 -1.11
N LEU A 428 39.37 -15.33 -0.28
CA LEU A 428 39.72 -14.89 1.08
C LEU A 428 40.28 -16.06 1.90
N VAL A 429 39.63 -17.21 1.88
CA VAL A 429 40.12 -18.42 2.57
C VAL A 429 41.49 -18.84 2.02
N SER A 430 41.67 -18.79 0.71
CA SER A 430 42.92 -19.26 0.09
C SER A 430 44.13 -18.39 0.41
N TYR A 431 43.92 -17.09 0.63
CA TYR A 431 44.99 -16.17 1.02
C TYR A 431 45.15 -16.02 2.53
N TYR A 432 44.07 -15.99 3.30
CA TYR A 432 44.09 -15.60 4.72
C TYR A 432 43.81 -16.76 5.69
N GLY A 433 43.36 -17.91 5.19
CA GLY A 433 42.97 -19.06 6.01
C GLY A 433 41.60 -18.83 6.65
N ASP A 434 41.54 -18.90 7.98
CA ASP A 434 40.31 -18.61 8.72
C ASP A 434 39.91 -17.13 8.55
N VAL A 435 38.65 -16.85 8.29
CA VAL A 435 38.16 -15.48 8.00
C VAL A 435 36.80 -15.25 8.64
N PRO A 436 36.43 -14.00 8.97
CA PRO A 436 35.08 -13.69 9.44
C PRO A 436 33.99 -14.15 8.46
N LEU A 437 33.09 -15.02 8.92
CA LEU A 437 31.94 -15.47 8.14
C LEU A 437 30.73 -14.58 8.46
N ILE A 438 30.28 -13.83 7.45
CA ILE A 438 29.13 -12.92 7.53
C ILE A 438 28.03 -13.54 6.67
N THR A 439 26.91 -13.90 7.30
CA THR A 439 25.81 -14.63 6.66
C THR A 439 24.52 -13.83 6.54
N LYS A 440 24.46 -12.66 7.17
CA LYS A 440 23.35 -11.71 7.18
C LYS A 440 23.88 -10.29 7.37
N LYS A 441 23.04 -9.28 7.18
CA LYS A 441 23.33 -7.91 7.63
C LYS A 441 23.66 -7.93 9.13
N MET A 442 24.80 -7.35 9.47
CA MET A 442 25.21 -7.14 10.86
C MET A 442 24.79 -5.76 11.34
N ASP A 443 24.41 -5.67 12.61
CA ASP A 443 24.42 -4.38 13.31
C ASP A 443 25.84 -4.01 13.79
N VAL A 444 26.00 -2.79 14.31
CA VAL A 444 27.30 -2.28 14.77
C VAL A 444 27.85 -3.12 15.93
N GLY A 445 26.99 -3.64 16.80
CA GLY A 445 27.39 -4.48 17.94
C GLY A 445 27.87 -5.86 17.50
N GLU A 446 27.16 -6.49 16.57
CA GLU A 446 27.57 -7.78 15.96
C GLU A 446 28.90 -7.63 15.21
N ALA A 447 29.10 -6.52 14.50
CA ALA A 447 30.32 -6.27 13.73
C ALA A 447 31.59 -6.12 14.61
N ILE A 448 31.47 -5.57 15.83
CA ILE A 448 32.62 -5.42 16.74
C ILE A 448 32.97 -6.70 17.50
N ASP A 449 32.06 -7.69 17.55
CA ASP A 449 32.27 -8.96 18.25
C ASP A 449 32.63 -10.11 17.29
N ILE A 450 32.66 -9.86 15.97
CA ILE A 450 32.87 -10.93 14.99
C ILE A 450 34.23 -11.62 15.18
N HIS A 451 34.23 -12.95 15.10
CA HIS A 451 35.41 -13.80 15.13
C HIS A 451 35.77 -14.32 13.74
N ARG A 452 37.03 -14.73 13.55
CA ARG A 452 37.42 -15.53 12.38
C ARG A 452 36.81 -16.92 12.51
N SER A 453 36.06 -17.34 11.50
CA SER A 453 35.52 -18.69 11.41
C SER A 453 36.54 -19.62 10.75
N PRO A 454 36.63 -20.90 11.19
CA PRO A 454 37.41 -21.90 10.50
C PRO A 454 37.09 -21.95 9.01
N HIS A 455 38.11 -21.96 8.16
CA HIS A 455 37.93 -21.95 6.71
C HIS A 455 37.03 -23.09 6.20
N LYS A 456 37.00 -24.23 6.91
CA LYS A 456 36.11 -25.34 6.63
C LYS A 456 34.62 -24.98 6.83
N GLU A 457 34.30 -24.21 7.87
CA GLU A 457 32.92 -23.75 8.14
C GLU A 457 32.48 -22.75 7.07
N VAL A 458 33.39 -21.87 6.64
CA VAL A 458 33.14 -20.96 5.51
C VAL A 458 32.79 -21.73 4.23
N MET A 459 33.52 -22.80 3.92
CA MET A 459 33.22 -23.62 2.74
C MET A 459 31.93 -24.43 2.87
N GLN A 460 31.58 -24.89 4.07
CA GLN A 460 30.29 -25.52 4.33
C GLN A 460 29.14 -24.53 4.12
N PHE A 461 29.32 -23.27 4.50
CA PHE A 461 28.34 -22.22 4.21
C PHE A 461 28.23 -21.96 2.70
N ILE A 462 29.35 -21.85 1.98
CA ILE A 462 29.34 -21.73 0.50
C ILE A 462 28.57 -22.90 -0.14
N GLU A 463 28.80 -24.13 0.32
CA GLU A 463 28.06 -25.30 -0.18
C GLU A 463 26.55 -25.19 0.12
N SER A 464 26.17 -24.64 1.28
CA SER A 464 24.77 -24.50 1.69
C SER A 464 23.96 -23.48 0.87
N ILE A 465 24.62 -22.54 0.18
CA ILE A 465 23.97 -21.52 -0.66
C ILE A 465 23.94 -21.90 -2.15
N ALA A 466 24.25 -23.16 -2.49
CA ALA A 466 24.33 -23.59 -3.89
C ALA A 466 23.01 -23.45 -4.66
N ASP A 467 21.87 -23.57 -3.97
CA ASP A 467 20.54 -23.35 -4.54
C ASP A 467 20.25 -21.89 -4.90
N LYS A 468 21.01 -20.94 -4.32
CA LYS A 468 20.93 -19.52 -4.67
C LYS A 468 21.74 -19.15 -5.92
N SER A 469 22.61 -20.03 -6.42
CA SER A 469 23.46 -19.78 -7.59
C SER A 469 22.73 -19.99 -8.92
N THR A 470 23.32 -19.59 -10.06
CA THR A 470 22.77 -19.96 -11.38
C THR A 470 23.03 -21.43 -11.71
N SER A 471 24.09 -22.01 -11.16
CA SER A 471 24.44 -23.43 -11.32
C SER A 471 25.25 -23.94 -10.13
N ASP A 472 24.78 -25.05 -9.54
CA ASP A 472 25.49 -25.73 -8.45
C ASP A 472 26.91 -26.18 -8.84
N LEU A 473 27.15 -26.41 -10.14
CA LEU A 473 28.46 -26.78 -10.69
C LEU A 473 29.51 -25.68 -10.49
N VAL A 474 29.09 -24.41 -10.50
CA VAL A 474 29.97 -23.27 -10.23
C VAL A 474 30.47 -23.34 -8.79
N ILE A 475 29.57 -23.58 -7.83
CA ILE A 475 29.93 -23.76 -6.42
C ILE A 475 30.82 -24.99 -6.21
N LYS A 476 30.46 -26.13 -6.83
CA LYS A 476 31.26 -27.37 -6.77
C LYS A 476 32.67 -27.18 -7.32
N SER A 477 32.86 -26.33 -8.33
CA SER A 477 34.18 -26.05 -8.88
C SER A 477 35.10 -25.34 -7.86
N MET A 478 34.55 -24.40 -7.09
CA MET A 478 35.27 -23.72 -6.00
C MET A 478 35.58 -24.68 -4.85
N LEU A 479 34.62 -25.54 -4.49
CA LEU A 479 34.82 -26.57 -3.46
C LEU A 479 35.89 -27.58 -3.87
N ALA A 480 35.91 -28.02 -5.13
CA ALA A 480 36.95 -28.89 -5.67
C ALA A 480 38.34 -28.25 -5.53
N ARG A 481 38.49 -26.98 -5.93
CA ARG A 481 39.72 -26.21 -5.76
C ARG A 481 40.14 -26.13 -4.28
N TYR A 482 39.20 -25.80 -3.39
CA TYR A 482 39.45 -25.73 -1.96
C TYR A 482 39.93 -27.07 -1.38
N TYR A 483 39.23 -28.18 -1.67
CA TYR A 483 39.58 -29.49 -1.13
C TYR A 483 40.93 -29.98 -1.69
N MET A 484 41.27 -29.65 -2.94
CA MET A 484 42.61 -29.86 -3.48
C MET A 484 43.68 -29.10 -2.71
N ASN A 485 43.47 -27.81 -2.45
CA ASN A 485 44.39 -26.98 -1.67
C ASN A 485 44.61 -27.53 -0.25
N ASN A 486 43.59 -28.15 0.32
CA ASN A 486 43.59 -28.71 1.68
C ASN A 486 43.89 -30.22 1.75
N LYS A 487 44.34 -30.83 0.64
CA LYS A 487 44.74 -32.24 0.54
C LYS A 487 43.62 -33.26 0.80
N ASP A 488 42.36 -32.84 0.76
CA ASP A 488 41.20 -33.76 0.78
C ASP A 488 40.88 -34.21 -0.65
N VAL A 489 41.77 -35.03 -1.20
CA VAL A 489 41.75 -35.45 -2.61
C VAL A 489 40.47 -36.22 -2.96
N THR A 490 39.93 -37.00 -2.01
CA THR A 490 38.72 -37.78 -2.24
C THR A 490 37.50 -36.89 -2.46
N LYS A 491 37.32 -35.83 -1.65
CA LYS A 491 36.22 -34.89 -1.86
C LYS A 491 36.39 -34.10 -3.15
N ALA A 492 37.60 -33.61 -3.42
CA ALA A 492 37.88 -32.92 -4.67
C ALA A 492 37.55 -33.78 -5.89
N TYR A 493 38.00 -35.04 -5.90
CA TYR A 493 37.71 -36.01 -6.96
C TYR A 493 36.20 -36.16 -7.20
N ASN A 494 35.39 -36.25 -6.13
CA ASN A 494 33.94 -36.40 -6.27
C ASN A 494 33.27 -35.17 -6.91
N TYR A 495 33.61 -33.96 -6.47
CA TYR A 495 33.07 -32.74 -7.09
C TYR A 495 33.50 -32.59 -8.56
N LEU A 496 34.78 -32.86 -8.87
CA LEU A 496 35.29 -32.83 -10.25
C LEU A 496 34.57 -33.86 -11.12
N LYS A 497 34.31 -35.05 -10.59
CA LYS A 497 33.54 -36.11 -11.26
C LYS A 497 32.11 -35.68 -11.59
N GLU A 498 31.43 -35.01 -10.67
CA GLU A 498 30.10 -34.47 -10.93
C GLU A 498 30.12 -33.42 -12.04
N ILE A 499 31.08 -32.50 -12.03
CA ILE A 499 31.22 -31.45 -13.05
C ILE A 499 31.47 -32.06 -14.43
N VAL A 500 32.41 -33.01 -14.54
CA VAL A 500 32.71 -33.68 -15.82
C VAL A 500 31.51 -34.50 -16.32
N ASN A 501 30.84 -35.24 -15.42
CA ASN A 501 29.69 -36.06 -15.79
C ASN A 501 28.45 -35.26 -16.20
N SER A 502 28.38 -33.97 -15.81
CA SER A 502 27.28 -33.08 -16.21
C SER A 502 27.22 -32.88 -17.73
N GLY A 503 28.36 -32.98 -18.43
CA GLY A 503 28.49 -32.70 -19.85
C GLY A 503 28.21 -31.25 -20.26
N GLN A 504 28.07 -30.32 -19.31
CA GLN A 504 27.72 -28.91 -19.60
C GLN A 504 28.88 -28.09 -20.17
N TYR A 505 30.12 -28.51 -19.86
CA TYR A 505 31.34 -27.79 -20.24
C TYR A 505 32.24 -28.64 -21.14
N SER A 506 33.08 -27.98 -21.93
CA SER A 506 33.98 -28.64 -22.88
C SER A 506 35.33 -27.94 -22.97
N LEU A 507 36.39 -28.71 -23.23
CA LEU A 507 37.72 -28.16 -23.51
C LEU A 507 37.72 -27.41 -24.85
N LEU A 508 38.39 -26.27 -24.88
CA LEU A 508 38.61 -25.47 -26.08
C LEU A 508 40.09 -25.11 -26.22
N PRO A 509 40.60 -24.86 -27.45
CA PRO A 509 41.94 -24.30 -27.64
C PRO A 509 42.05 -22.96 -26.90
N ALA A 510 43.16 -22.72 -26.19
CA ALA A 510 43.32 -21.53 -25.35
C ALA A 510 43.06 -20.19 -26.09
N LYS A 511 43.47 -20.11 -27.37
CA LYS A 511 43.24 -18.95 -28.25
C LYS A 511 41.76 -18.58 -28.44
N ASP A 512 40.85 -19.53 -28.25
CA ASP A 512 39.41 -19.36 -28.49
C ASP A 512 38.66 -19.01 -27.20
N VAL A 513 39.34 -18.97 -26.04
CA VAL A 513 38.70 -18.81 -24.72
C VAL A 513 38.70 -17.36 -24.25
N PHE A 514 39.86 -16.70 -24.21
CA PHE A 514 40.05 -15.46 -23.45
C PHE A 514 39.55 -14.18 -24.15
N ASN A 515 39.28 -14.21 -25.46
CA ASN A 515 38.68 -13.09 -26.19
C ASN A 515 37.16 -13.19 -26.30
N ASN A 516 36.55 -14.16 -25.62
CA ASN A 516 35.11 -14.35 -25.60
C ASN A 516 34.61 -14.21 -24.16
N GLN A 517 33.57 -13.40 -23.97
CA GLN A 517 32.94 -13.21 -22.66
C GLN A 517 32.37 -14.51 -22.11
N SER A 518 31.78 -15.34 -22.98
CA SER A 518 31.27 -16.67 -22.63
C SER A 518 31.60 -17.67 -23.73
N ASN A 519 31.82 -18.93 -23.32
CA ASN A 519 31.95 -20.10 -24.17
C ASN A 519 31.87 -21.36 -23.30
N ASN A 520 31.80 -22.54 -23.92
CA ASN A 520 31.64 -23.80 -23.19
C ASN A 520 32.83 -24.19 -22.30
N ALA A 521 33.97 -23.49 -22.35
CA ALA A 521 35.10 -23.72 -21.44
C ALA A 521 35.04 -22.81 -20.19
N VAL A 522 34.11 -21.86 -20.11
CA VAL A 522 33.99 -20.91 -18.99
C VAL A 522 32.97 -21.41 -17.99
N ILE A 523 33.39 -21.63 -16.74
CA ILE A 523 32.51 -22.01 -15.62
C ILE A 523 32.10 -20.77 -14.84
N LEU A 524 33.09 -19.93 -14.48
CA LEU A 524 32.88 -18.62 -13.89
C LEU A 524 33.83 -17.64 -14.57
N GLY A 525 33.30 -16.62 -15.24
CA GLY A 525 34.12 -15.74 -16.05
C GLY A 525 33.34 -14.72 -16.86
N GLY A 526 34.00 -14.18 -17.89
CA GLY A 526 33.45 -13.13 -18.72
C GLY A 526 33.60 -11.73 -18.15
N TYR A 527 34.57 -11.54 -17.26
CA TYR A 527 34.83 -10.23 -16.65
C TYR A 527 35.88 -9.48 -17.45
N PRO A 528 35.60 -8.29 -17.99
CA PRO A 528 36.59 -7.54 -18.75
C PRO A 528 37.77 -7.14 -17.86
N TYR A 529 38.99 -7.21 -18.39
CA TYR A 529 40.13 -6.58 -17.74
C TYR A 529 40.00 -5.06 -17.80
N THR A 530 40.42 -4.38 -16.74
CA THR A 530 40.65 -2.93 -16.79
C THR A 530 42.06 -2.65 -17.35
N ALA A 531 42.34 -1.39 -17.72
CA ALA A 531 43.62 -0.98 -18.32
C ALA A 531 44.87 -1.28 -17.47
N ASN A 532 44.72 -1.68 -16.20
CA ASN A 532 45.81 -1.92 -15.26
C ASN A 532 46.31 -3.38 -15.21
N ILE A 533 45.73 -4.30 -16.00
CA ILE A 533 46.20 -5.69 -16.11
C ILE A 533 46.74 -5.92 -17.52
N ASP A 534 48.06 -5.80 -17.69
CA ASP A 534 48.76 -6.01 -18.96
C ASP A 534 49.23 -7.46 -19.19
N PHE A 535 49.13 -8.30 -18.15
CA PHE A 535 49.54 -9.71 -18.16
C PHE A 535 48.39 -10.69 -18.41
N GLY A 536 47.18 -10.19 -18.70
CA GLY A 536 46.01 -11.00 -19.03
C GLY A 536 46.18 -11.80 -20.33
N LYS A 537 45.44 -12.92 -20.45
CA LYS A 537 45.51 -13.84 -21.61
C LYS A 537 44.61 -13.46 -22.80
N GLY A 538 43.83 -12.38 -22.68
CA GLY A 538 42.88 -11.91 -23.67
C GLY A 538 42.04 -10.77 -23.11
N GLU A 539 40.87 -10.51 -23.70
CA GLU A 539 39.96 -9.43 -23.29
C GLU A 539 39.23 -9.69 -21.96
N TYR A 540 38.97 -10.97 -21.63
CA TYR A 540 38.18 -11.37 -20.47
C TYR A 540 38.97 -12.25 -19.49
N ALA A 541 38.77 -12.00 -18.21
CA ALA A 541 39.16 -12.86 -17.10
C ALA A 541 38.11 -13.95 -16.90
N HIS A 542 38.59 -15.20 -16.86
CA HIS A 542 37.81 -16.38 -16.55
C HIS A 542 38.38 -16.99 -15.28
N LEU A 543 37.65 -16.80 -14.17
CA LEU A 543 38.10 -17.13 -12.82
C LEU A 543 38.16 -18.64 -12.58
N ILE A 544 37.28 -19.39 -13.25
CA ILE A 544 37.25 -20.85 -13.26
C ILE A 544 36.92 -21.33 -14.68
N ARG A 545 37.79 -22.17 -15.23
CA ARG A 545 37.63 -22.76 -16.58
C ARG A 545 37.56 -24.27 -16.52
N TYR A 546 36.99 -24.88 -17.56
CA TYR A 546 36.91 -26.32 -17.66
C TYR A 546 38.29 -27.00 -17.78
N SER A 547 39.30 -26.33 -18.35
CA SER A 547 40.68 -26.84 -18.34
C SER A 547 41.20 -27.03 -16.92
N GLU A 548 40.83 -26.17 -15.98
CA GLU A 548 41.18 -26.33 -14.57
C GLU A 548 40.54 -27.56 -13.96
N ILE A 549 39.28 -27.81 -14.27
CA ILE A 549 38.56 -29.01 -13.81
C ILE A 549 39.27 -30.26 -14.31
N ILE A 550 39.51 -30.36 -15.62
CA ILE A 550 40.14 -31.54 -16.23
C ILE A 550 41.55 -31.78 -15.69
N LEU A 551 42.38 -30.74 -15.58
CA LEU A 551 43.74 -30.88 -15.09
C LEU A 551 43.78 -31.17 -13.57
N SER A 552 42.88 -30.57 -12.78
CA SER A 552 42.73 -30.90 -11.37
C SER A 552 42.23 -32.33 -11.16
N PHE A 553 41.44 -32.86 -12.10
CA PHE A 553 40.99 -34.25 -12.09
C PHE A 553 42.15 -35.20 -12.38
N ALA A 554 42.98 -34.88 -13.39
CA ALA A 554 44.22 -35.62 -13.66
C ALA A 554 45.14 -35.64 -12.42
N GLU A 555 45.24 -34.51 -11.72
CA GLU A 555 45.99 -34.38 -10.48
C GLU A 555 45.39 -35.22 -9.34
N CYS A 556 44.06 -35.19 -9.15
CA CYS A 556 43.40 -36.04 -8.17
C CYS A 556 43.65 -37.52 -8.46
N ALA A 557 43.47 -37.94 -9.71
CA ALA A 557 43.61 -39.31 -10.16
C ALA A 557 45.02 -39.85 -9.88
N ILE A 558 46.07 -39.06 -10.14
CA ILE A 558 47.44 -39.50 -9.85
C ILE A 558 47.72 -39.55 -8.34
N GLU A 559 47.18 -38.63 -7.54
CA GLU A 559 47.33 -38.62 -6.08
C GLU A 559 46.63 -39.82 -5.41
N ILE A 560 45.52 -40.33 -5.99
CA ILE A 560 44.86 -41.56 -5.51
C ILE A 560 45.42 -42.85 -6.15
N GLY A 561 46.48 -42.74 -6.96
CA GLY A 561 47.17 -43.89 -7.56
C GLY A 561 46.59 -44.40 -8.88
N ASN A 562 45.64 -43.69 -9.49
CA ASN A 562 45.07 -44.05 -10.79
C ASN A 562 45.84 -43.39 -11.94
N GLN A 563 46.96 -44.00 -12.32
CA GLN A 563 47.85 -43.51 -13.38
C GLN A 563 47.18 -43.43 -14.76
N ASN A 564 46.35 -44.42 -15.10
CA ASN A 564 45.69 -44.48 -16.40
C ASN A 564 44.68 -43.34 -16.55
N GLU A 565 43.85 -43.12 -15.53
CA GLU A 565 42.86 -42.03 -15.53
C GLU A 565 43.54 -40.65 -15.52
N ALA A 566 44.64 -40.50 -14.78
CA ALA A 566 45.42 -39.26 -14.80
C ALA A 566 45.94 -38.93 -16.20
N VAL A 567 46.49 -39.93 -16.90
CA VAL A 567 46.99 -39.78 -18.27
C VAL A 567 45.86 -39.58 -19.27
N GLU A 568 44.70 -40.20 -19.07
CA GLU A 568 43.51 -39.98 -19.88
C GLU A 568 43.05 -38.51 -19.85
N TYR A 569 42.87 -37.95 -18.65
CA TYR A 569 42.48 -36.54 -18.50
C TYR A 569 43.57 -35.59 -19.02
N LEU A 570 44.85 -35.87 -18.75
CA LEU A 570 45.97 -35.07 -19.29
C LEU A 570 45.96 -35.07 -20.83
N ASN A 571 45.78 -36.24 -21.44
CA ASN A 571 45.73 -36.37 -22.90
C ASN A 571 44.48 -35.72 -23.51
N SER A 572 43.35 -35.70 -22.81
CA SER A 572 42.16 -34.96 -23.25
C SER A 572 42.45 -33.46 -23.35
N TYR A 573 43.16 -32.90 -22.38
CA TYR A 573 43.64 -31.52 -22.42
C TYR A 573 44.65 -31.31 -23.56
N TYR A 574 45.69 -32.16 -23.69
CA TYR A 574 46.67 -32.03 -24.78
C TYR A 574 46.02 -32.08 -26.17
N SER A 575 45.08 -33.00 -26.38
CA SER A 575 44.34 -33.09 -27.64
C SER A 575 43.58 -31.79 -27.95
N SER A 576 42.97 -31.16 -26.93
CA SER A 576 42.27 -29.88 -27.11
C SER A 576 43.19 -28.71 -27.48
N GLN A 577 44.47 -28.78 -27.06
CA GLN A 577 45.50 -27.78 -27.38
C GLN A 577 46.31 -28.14 -28.64
N GLY A 578 45.98 -29.24 -29.34
CA GLY A 578 46.74 -29.71 -30.49
C GLY A 578 48.14 -30.24 -30.15
N MET A 579 48.36 -30.64 -28.90
CA MET A 579 49.63 -31.17 -28.42
C MET A 579 49.70 -32.71 -28.59
N PRO A 580 50.90 -33.28 -28.78
CA PRO A 580 51.08 -34.74 -28.76
C PRO A 580 50.64 -35.35 -27.42
N ALA A 581 50.11 -36.57 -27.47
CA ALA A 581 49.80 -37.34 -26.27
C ALA A 581 51.06 -37.58 -25.41
N TYR A 582 50.87 -37.69 -24.11
CA TYR A 582 51.92 -38.01 -23.15
C TYR A 582 52.62 -39.32 -23.54
N SER A 583 53.93 -39.24 -23.71
CA SER A 583 54.81 -40.35 -24.10
C SER A 583 55.92 -40.61 -23.07
N GLY A 584 55.82 -39.98 -21.90
CA GLY A 584 56.75 -40.20 -20.80
C GLY A 584 56.55 -41.55 -20.11
N GLU A 585 57.40 -41.82 -19.13
CA GLU A 585 57.30 -43.03 -18.32
C GLU A 585 55.98 -43.08 -17.53
N MET A 586 55.30 -44.22 -17.56
CA MET A 586 54.08 -44.47 -16.78
C MET A 586 54.39 -44.73 -15.30
N SER A 587 55.04 -43.78 -14.64
CA SER A 587 55.32 -43.79 -13.20
C SER A 587 54.66 -42.61 -12.50
N THR A 588 54.31 -42.80 -11.23
CA THR A 588 53.56 -41.79 -10.45
C THR A 588 54.26 -40.43 -10.44
N ASP A 589 55.58 -40.43 -10.24
CA ASP A 589 56.37 -39.20 -10.19
C ASP A 589 56.40 -38.48 -11.54
N LYS A 590 56.55 -39.23 -12.64
CA LYS A 590 56.66 -38.67 -13.99
C LYS A 590 55.32 -38.13 -14.51
N ILE A 591 54.22 -38.79 -14.16
CA ILE A 591 52.87 -38.30 -14.48
C ILE A 591 52.55 -37.08 -13.63
N LYS A 592 52.83 -37.10 -12.32
CA LYS A 592 52.63 -35.96 -11.42
C LYS A 592 53.43 -34.73 -11.90
N GLU A 593 54.70 -34.92 -12.28
CA GLU A 593 55.54 -33.87 -12.86
C GLU A 593 54.90 -33.27 -14.12
N ALA A 594 54.43 -34.11 -15.05
CA ALA A 594 53.79 -33.67 -16.29
C ALA A 594 52.48 -32.91 -16.04
N VAL A 595 51.61 -33.42 -15.16
CA VAL A 595 50.35 -32.76 -14.78
C VAL A 595 50.62 -31.39 -14.14
N ARG A 596 51.50 -31.32 -13.13
CA ARG A 596 51.81 -30.05 -12.45
C ARG A 596 52.44 -29.02 -13.38
N THR A 597 53.34 -29.45 -14.26
CA THR A 597 53.94 -28.59 -15.29
C THR A 597 52.87 -28.05 -16.24
N THR A 598 51.93 -28.90 -16.65
CA THR A 598 50.82 -28.50 -17.53
C THR A 598 49.91 -27.48 -16.84
N ILE A 599 49.53 -27.71 -15.58
CA ILE A 599 48.75 -26.77 -14.76
C ILE A 599 49.46 -25.43 -14.63
N LYS A 600 50.75 -25.41 -14.25
CA LYS A 600 51.53 -24.17 -14.07
C LYS A 600 51.60 -23.35 -15.36
N ASN A 601 51.77 -24.02 -16.50
CA ASN A 601 51.83 -23.35 -17.79
C ASN A 601 50.45 -22.86 -18.25
N ASP A 602 49.44 -23.74 -18.22
CA ASP A 602 48.08 -23.42 -18.69
C ASP A 602 47.43 -22.33 -17.86
N MET A 603 47.67 -22.26 -16.54
CA MET A 603 46.97 -21.36 -15.61
C MET A 603 47.83 -20.17 -15.17
N SER A 604 48.99 -19.98 -15.79
CA SER A 604 49.83 -18.79 -15.59
C SER A 604 49.00 -17.49 -15.73
N ASN A 605 49.24 -16.48 -14.89
CA ASN A 605 48.52 -15.20 -14.92
C ASN A 605 46.99 -15.26 -14.71
N GLU A 606 46.43 -16.36 -14.23
CA GLU A 606 44.98 -16.49 -13.95
C GLU A 606 44.62 -16.34 -12.46
N GLY A 607 45.52 -15.76 -11.65
CA GLY A 607 45.22 -15.42 -10.26
C GLY A 607 45.22 -16.60 -9.27
N ILE A 608 45.89 -17.71 -9.61
CA ILE A 608 45.89 -18.93 -8.78
C ILE A 608 47.29 -19.50 -8.48
N ASN A 609 48.37 -18.90 -8.99
CA ASN A 609 49.71 -19.49 -8.92
C ASN A 609 50.22 -19.62 -7.48
N PHE A 610 49.94 -18.64 -6.64
CA PHE A 610 50.30 -18.66 -5.23
C PHE A 610 49.61 -19.83 -4.51
N MET A 611 48.33 -20.06 -4.81
CA MET A 611 47.60 -21.21 -4.29
C MET A 611 48.21 -22.53 -4.78
N LEU A 612 48.60 -22.63 -6.05
CA LEU A 612 49.24 -23.82 -6.61
C LEU A 612 50.58 -24.13 -5.92
N ILE A 613 51.41 -23.10 -5.70
CA ILE A 613 52.69 -23.21 -4.98
C ILE A 613 52.50 -23.72 -3.56
N ASN A 614 51.50 -23.20 -2.84
CA ASN A 614 51.16 -23.65 -1.49
C ASN A 614 50.59 -25.06 -1.50
N ARG A 615 49.67 -25.37 -2.42
CA ARG A 615 49.09 -26.70 -2.61
C ARG A 615 50.14 -27.76 -2.92
N TRP A 616 51.24 -27.42 -3.57
CA TRP A 616 52.32 -28.36 -3.87
C TRP A 616 53.42 -28.40 -2.81
N ASP A 617 53.31 -27.59 -1.75
CA ASP A 617 54.32 -27.45 -0.69
C ASP A 617 55.70 -27.03 -1.22
N ILE A 618 55.73 -26.22 -2.29
CA ILE A 618 56.96 -25.75 -2.95
C ILE A 618 57.26 -24.26 -2.72
N LEU A 619 56.59 -23.61 -1.76
CA LEU A 619 56.78 -22.18 -1.46
C LEU A 619 58.25 -21.81 -1.25
N LEU A 620 58.94 -22.51 -0.35
CA LEU A 620 60.36 -22.24 -0.08
C LEU A 620 61.27 -22.64 -1.23
N GLN A 621 60.88 -23.64 -2.02
CA GLN A 621 61.63 -24.06 -3.20
C GLN A 621 61.60 -23.00 -4.29
N GLU A 622 60.44 -22.41 -4.57
CA GLU A 622 60.26 -21.44 -5.65
C GLU A 622 60.59 -20.00 -5.20
N LEU A 623 60.19 -19.61 -4.00
CA LEU A 623 60.19 -18.22 -3.54
C LEU A 623 61.12 -17.97 -2.34
N GLY A 624 61.62 -19.03 -1.68
CA GLY A 624 62.48 -18.91 -0.51
C GLY A 624 63.81 -18.22 -0.81
N VAL A 625 64.39 -18.49 -1.98
CA VAL A 625 65.61 -17.80 -2.47
C VAL A 625 65.38 -16.31 -2.71
N HIS A 626 64.13 -15.88 -2.82
CA HIS A 626 63.73 -14.49 -2.96
C HIS A 626 63.30 -13.86 -1.62
N GLY A 627 63.29 -14.61 -0.51
CA GLY A 627 62.99 -14.09 0.82
C GLY A 627 61.68 -14.59 1.43
N ALA A 628 60.90 -15.42 0.72
CA ALA A 628 59.72 -16.04 1.31
C ALA A 628 60.08 -16.93 2.50
N GLN A 629 59.28 -16.85 3.55
CA GLN A 629 59.39 -17.61 4.78
C GLN A 629 58.31 -18.70 4.83
N SER A 630 58.49 -19.70 5.71
CA SER A 630 57.55 -20.81 5.85
C SER A 630 56.14 -20.37 6.28
N TYR A 631 56.04 -19.27 7.03
CA TYR A 631 54.77 -18.68 7.46
C TYR A 631 54.08 -17.85 6.37
N ASN A 632 54.76 -17.56 5.25
CA ASN A 632 54.16 -16.86 4.10
C ASN A 632 53.24 -17.75 3.25
N LYS A 633 52.77 -18.89 3.77
CA LYS A 633 51.68 -19.67 3.16
C LYS A 633 50.34 -18.96 3.27
N LEU A 634 50.19 -18.08 4.26
CA LEU A 634 49.03 -17.21 4.44
C LEU A 634 49.49 -15.75 4.45
N LEU A 635 48.63 -14.85 4.01
CA LEU A 635 48.79 -13.41 4.11
C LEU A 635 48.39 -12.92 5.50
N PRO A 636 48.94 -11.78 5.97
CA PRO A 636 48.51 -11.16 7.19
C PRO A 636 47.09 -10.63 7.07
N ILE A 637 46.33 -10.70 8.16
CA ILE A 637 45.07 -9.98 8.30
C ILE A 637 45.37 -8.48 8.32
N PRO A 638 44.58 -7.62 7.62
CA PRO A 638 44.83 -6.19 7.61
C PRO A 638 44.86 -5.59 9.02
N LEU A 639 45.77 -4.64 9.27
CA LEU A 639 45.99 -4.07 10.59
C LEU A 639 44.77 -3.34 11.12
N SER A 640 44.01 -2.71 10.22
CA SER A 640 42.77 -2.04 10.56
C SER A 640 41.83 -3.01 11.27
N GLU A 641 41.66 -4.22 10.73
CA GLU A 641 40.76 -5.23 11.30
C GLU A 641 41.22 -5.67 12.69
N VAL A 642 42.52 -5.97 12.85
CA VAL A 642 43.12 -6.38 14.13
C VAL A 642 43.04 -5.25 15.17
N ASN A 643 43.17 -4.00 14.74
CA ASN A 643 43.11 -2.84 15.64
C ASN A 643 41.68 -2.47 16.04
N TYR A 644 40.71 -2.60 15.13
CA TYR A 644 39.32 -2.23 15.39
C TYR A 644 38.54 -3.32 16.12
N ASN A 645 38.89 -4.58 15.91
CA ASN A 645 38.21 -5.70 16.53
C ASN A 645 39.21 -6.56 17.36
N PRO A 646 39.16 -6.49 18.70
CA PRO A 646 40.08 -7.24 19.57
C PRO A 646 39.91 -8.77 19.48
N ASN A 647 38.84 -9.25 18.86
CA ASN A 647 38.56 -10.67 18.64
C ASN A 647 39.22 -11.23 17.37
N ILE A 648 39.78 -10.37 16.50
CA ILE A 648 40.47 -10.77 15.27
C ILE A 648 41.98 -10.84 15.53
N ASN A 649 42.50 -12.07 15.59
CA ASN A 649 43.94 -12.31 15.75
C ASN A 649 44.66 -12.39 14.40
N GLN A 650 45.90 -11.92 14.39
CA GLN A 650 46.82 -12.01 13.26
C GLN A 650 47.18 -13.48 12.93
N ASN A 651 47.50 -13.74 11.66
CA ASN A 651 48.05 -15.02 11.23
C ASN A 651 49.46 -15.24 11.81
N PRO A 652 49.85 -16.49 12.13
CA PRO A 652 51.16 -16.76 12.72
C PRO A 652 52.32 -16.21 11.86
N GLY A 653 53.24 -15.49 12.50
CA GLY A 653 54.44 -14.93 11.85
C GLY A 653 54.35 -13.47 11.42
N TYR A 654 53.20 -12.81 11.62
CA TYR A 654 52.99 -11.39 11.31
C TYR A 654 52.67 -10.55 12.55
#